data_AF-A0A3S0YMX3-F1
#
_entry.id   AF-A0A3S0YMX3-F1
#
_cell.length_a   1.000
_cell.length_b   1.000
_cell.length_c   1.000
_cell.angle_alpha   90.00
_cell.angle_beta   90.00
_cell.angle_gamma   90.00
#
_symmetry.space_group_name_H-M   'P 1'
#
loop_
_entity.id
_entity.type
_entity.pdbx_description
1 polymer ?
#
loop_
_entity_poly.entity_id
_entity_poly.type
_entity_poly.pdbx_seq_one_letter_code
_entity_poly.pdbx_strand_id
1 'polypeptide(L)'
;MKKIATLALTVIAPTFGTSLALADDAHELTWQSITFGQSTDLNFGSTILPEKIGTNEVTSNGQPVSSGALLDNITIESRGGKLANSHEGGTFYYTTLPTDINFTLSATLILEQLGPETGATPNRQEGAGMMVRDIMGAPRANPQPLGHEEFPAASNIVMNLLHSHTRENDGMANVAAVYREGINDPWGNPGNLLSKQDYAQGVPHGTQYQYRMTLTRTDENFTVTVDSEQESYVKELSDAPANLVEVQDPDHQYVGFFAARNARLNVTDIHLELSDADTRDDIAYEASMPPLVWSLASSEVTSVPDYTLQAIANQPGEFSITQAGQPLAEKQAVEAGDLFQFALEITAPTDVVVSFHPSEGQGSEEHNGEEHSQQLTIEPVTLADPYNIHVTPDGRPNHAGDQAQPLDLASAIAQVAPGGTIYLASGEYEAIEIPLTASGSPGKLKRLTGEGGDVRFTGMVSHNAHYWHLDHLEVAGERLIVHGSHNLFEHIVTHSAPDTGFQITSPDNIGRALWASHNTVRYSESYNNEDASGINADGFAAKMRIGEGNSFDHCISHHNIDDGWDLFNKVEDGPNGAVTITNSIAFKNGQTFNTQQTGGNLGNGFKLGGEGLPAPHVVEGNLSFNNGMDGFTDNFNSGTLTINNNVAIDNKRFNYIVRKSPYEGQLEPAQLSRNISLHLENVSDYSDSVHGNISDDNWFIQDENSSVRELPFDEETLAGIRTLLQQEANTESEQRERAFALQRLVFNQ
;
A
#
# COMPACT_ATOMS: atom_id res chain seq x y z
N MET A 1 30.92 -43.89 19.55
CA MET A 1 30.15 -44.49 20.67
C MET A 1 28.75 -43.89 20.66
N LYS A 2 27.75 -44.77 20.57
CA LYS A 2 26.30 -44.61 20.82
C LYS A 2 25.55 -43.49 20.08
N LYS A 3 25.06 -43.87 18.88
CA LYS A 3 23.80 -43.38 18.29
C LYS A 3 22.64 -43.95 19.12
N ILE A 4 21.67 -43.10 19.48
CA ILE A 4 20.40 -43.51 20.08
C ILE A 4 19.47 -43.91 18.93
N ALA A 5 19.05 -45.17 18.95
CA ALA A 5 18.06 -45.73 18.05
C ALA A 5 16.66 -45.49 18.65
N THR A 6 15.80 -44.79 17.93
CA THR A 6 14.37 -44.74 18.25
C THR A 6 13.67 -45.84 17.45
N LEU A 7 13.05 -46.73 18.22
CA LEU A 7 12.38 -47.95 17.82
C LEU A 7 11.07 -47.58 17.09
N ALA A 8 10.99 -47.85 15.78
CA ALA A 8 9.73 -47.80 15.04
C ALA A 8 8.88 -49.02 15.42
N LEU A 9 7.78 -48.79 16.13
CA LEU A 9 6.80 -49.80 16.47
C LEU A 9 5.87 -49.99 15.26
N THR A 10 6.10 -51.06 14.49
CA THR A 10 5.25 -51.45 13.36
C THR A 10 3.91 -51.97 13.90
N VAL A 11 2.87 -51.13 13.88
CA VAL A 11 1.49 -51.57 14.06
C VAL A 11 0.97 -52.03 12.70
N ILE A 12 0.76 -53.34 12.57
CA ILE A 12 0.05 -53.96 11.45
C ILE A 12 -1.42 -53.56 11.57
N ALA A 13 -1.83 -52.54 10.82
CA ALA A 13 -3.24 -52.23 10.62
C ALA A 13 -3.81 -53.19 9.54
N PRO A 14 -5.01 -53.77 9.75
CA PRO A 14 -5.64 -54.57 8.72
C PRO A 14 -6.04 -53.67 7.55
N THR A 15 -5.56 -53.99 6.35
CA THR A 15 -6.06 -53.45 5.10
C THR A 15 -7.48 -53.95 4.85
N PHE A 16 -8.46 -53.25 5.42
CA PHE A 16 -9.79 -53.22 4.84
C PHE A 16 -9.77 -52.19 3.72
N GLY A 17 -9.64 -52.68 2.49
CA GLY A 17 -10.03 -51.90 1.32
C GLY A 17 -11.53 -51.67 1.37
N THR A 18 -11.93 -50.57 1.98
CA THR A 18 -13.19 -49.91 1.65
C THR A 18 -12.87 -48.95 0.52
N SER A 19 -13.30 -49.30 -0.70
CA SER A 19 -13.69 -48.26 -1.65
C SER A 19 -14.77 -47.46 -0.94
N LEU A 20 -14.43 -46.26 -0.45
CA LEU A 20 -15.43 -45.30 -0.04
C LEU A 20 -16.24 -45.00 -1.30
N ALA A 21 -17.51 -45.37 -1.25
CA ALA A 21 -18.47 -44.98 -2.26
C ALA A 21 -18.50 -43.45 -2.32
N LEU A 22 -18.55 -42.96 -3.55
CA LEU A 22 -18.61 -41.59 -4.00
C LEU A 22 -19.58 -40.73 -3.17
N ALA A 23 -19.25 -39.44 -3.02
CA ALA A 23 -20.13 -38.42 -2.47
C ALA A 23 -21.36 -38.26 -3.38
N ASP A 24 -22.39 -39.08 -3.16
CA ASP A 24 -23.50 -39.25 -4.10
C ASP A 24 -24.75 -38.43 -3.76
N ASP A 25 -24.72 -37.52 -2.78
CA ASP A 25 -25.89 -36.67 -2.52
C ASP A 25 -25.55 -35.26 -2.06
N ALA A 26 -25.69 -34.28 -2.96
CA ALA A 26 -25.59 -32.85 -2.64
C ALA A 26 -26.53 -32.43 -1.49
N HIS A 27 -27.57 -33.22 -1.20
CA HIS A 27 -28.48 -33.04 -0.08
C HIS A 27 -27.88 -33.32 1.30
N GLU A 28 -26.75 -34.03 1.39
CA GLU A 28 -26.04 -34.31 2.64
C GLU A 28 -24.97 -33.26 3.00
N LEU A 29 -24.69 -32.33 2.10
CA LEU A 29 -23.71 -31.27 2.32
C LEU A 29 -24.13 -30.29 3.40
N THR A 30 -23.14 -29.83 4.17
CA THR A 30 -23.34 -28.82 5.20
C THR A 30 -23.09 -27.43 4.65
N TRP A 31 -24.15 -26.64 4.57
CA TRP A 31 -24.11 -25.24 4.19
C TRP A 31 -23.94 -24.34 5.41
N GLN A 32 -23.20 -23.24 5.23
CA GLN A 32 -22.76 -22.34 6.30
C GLN A 32 -22.78 -20.89 5.82
N SER A 33 -22.85 -19.96 6.77
CA SER A 33 -22.73 -18.52 6.51
C SER A 33 -21.51 -17.94 7.20
N ILE A 34 -20.80 -17.05 6.51
CA ILE A 34 -19.66 -16.32 7.04
C ILE A 34 -19.65 -14.89 6.51
N THR A 35 -19.22 -13.95 7.34
CA THR A 35 -18.82 -12.61 6.90
C THR A 35 -17.33 -12.48 7.16
N PHE A 36 -16.56 -11.92 6.24
CA PHE A 36 -15.11 -11.80 6.36
C PHE A 36 -14.57 -10.63 5.52
N GLY A 37 -13.30 -10.29 5.74
CA GLY A 37 -12.55 -9.37 4.90
C GLY A 37 -12.80 -7.89 5.17
N GLN A 38 -11.96 -7.04 4.58
CA GLN A 38 -11.92 -5.61 4.82
C GLN A 38 -13.27 -4.91 4.60
N SER A 39 -13.53 -3.86 5.39
CA SER A 39 -14.71 -2.99 5.32
C SER A 39 -16.01 -3.69 5.72
N THR A 40 -15.97 -4.90 6.27
CA THR A 40 -17.16 -5.55 6.86
C THR A 40 -17.41 -5.11 8.31
N ASP A 41 -16.51 -4.33 8.90
CA ASP A 41 -16.60 -3.68 10.20
C ASP A 41 -17.69 -2.58 10.29
N LEU A 42 -17.87 -2.04 11.50
CA LEU A 42 -18.85 -0.99 11.81
C LEU A 42 -18.46 0.42 11.33
N ASN A 43 -17.23 0.66 10.89
CA ASN A 43 -16.73 2.01 10.61
C ASN A 43 -17.09 2.53 9.20
N PHE A 44 -17.76 1.70 8.38
CA PHE A 44 -18.03 1.99 6.96
C PHE A 44 -19.37 2.72 6.68
N GLY A 45 -19.64 3.84 7.37
CA GLY A 45 -20.99 4.45 7.40
C GLY A 45 -21.36 5.43 6.28
N SER A 46 -20.43 5.94 5.47
CA SER A 46 -20.70 7.11 4.59
C SER A 46 -21.63 6.82 3.39
N THR A 47 -21.72 5.56 2.95
CA THR A 47 -22.54 5.15 1.80
C THR A 47 -23.77 4.31 2.18
N ILE A 48 -24.01 4.11 3.48
CA ILE A 48 -25.05 3.22 4.03
C ILE A 48 -26.03 4.07 4.85
N LEU A 49 -27.31 3.69 4.89
CA LEU A 49 -28.26 4.29 5.83
C LEU A 49 -27.83 4.02 7.29
N PRO A 50 -27.95 5.00 8.21
CA PRO A 50 -27.49 4.85 9.59
C PRO A 50 -28.00 3.59 10.30
N GLU A 51 -29.27 3.22 10.08
CA GLU A 51 -29.92 2.06 10.67
C GLU A 51 -29.45 0.71 10.10
N LYS A 52 -28.68 0.72 9.01
CA LYS A 52 -28.15 -0.48 8.33
C LYS A 52 -26.65 -0.70 8.54
N ILE A 53 -25.97 0.23 9.20
CA ILE A 53 -24.53 0.10 9.52
C ILE A 53 -24.29 -1.21 10.30
N GLY A 54 -23.28 -1.97 9.88
CA GLY A 54 -22.93 -3.26 10.50
C GLY A 54 -23.76 -4.46 10.08
N THR A 55 -24.80 -4.28 9.28
CA THR A 55 -25.65 -5.38 8.78
C THR A 55 -24.89 -6.19 7.74
N ASN A 56 -24.48 -7.40 8.12
CA ASN A 56 -23.82 -8.36 7.25
C ASN A 56 -24.27 -9.75 7.70
N GLU A 57 -25.22 -10.35 7.00
CA GLU A 57 -25.89 -11.57 7.47
C GLU A 57 -26.56 -12.36 6.34
N VAL A 58 -26.63 -13.67 6.54
CA VAL A 58 -27.47 -14.57 5.75
C VAL A 58 -28.69 -14.91 6.58
N THR A 59 -29.88 -14.71 6.04
CA THR A 59 -31.14 -15.01 6.72
C THR A 59 -32.02 -15.95 5.90
N SER A 60 -32.86 -16.74 6.58
CA SER A 60 -33.97 -17.47 5.98
C SER A 60 -35.22 -17.20 6.80
N ASN A 61 -36.31 -16.81 6.14
CA ASN A 61 -37.54 -16.33 6.80
C ASN A 61 -37.27 -15.22 7.83
N GLY A 62 -36.27 -14.36 7.57
CA GLY A 62 -35.87 -13.26 8.44
C GLY A 62 -35.16 -13.69 9.73
N GLN A 63 -34.67 -14.94 9.82
CA GLN A 63 -33.84 -15.42 10.92
C GLN A 63 -32.43 -15.73 10.43
N PRO A 64 -31.39 -15.46 11.23
CA PRO A 64 -30.00 -15.81 10.89
C PRO A 64 -29.86 -17.29 10.54
N VAL A 65 -29.14 -17.59 9.46
CA VAL A 65 -28.86 -18.97 9.06
C VAL A 65 -27.77 -19.56 9.95
N SER A 66 -27.98 -20.82 10.36
CA SER A 66 -26.99 -21.63 11.08
C SER A 66 -26.49 -22.75 10.19
N SER A 67 -25.29 -23.27 10.49
CA SER A 67 -24.73 -24.42 9.77
C SER A 67 -25.71 -25.61 9.73
N GLY A 68 -25.94 -26.16 8.55
CA GLY A 68 -26.91 -27.25 8.37
C GLY A 68 -27.17 -27.62 6.91
N ALA A 69 -28.32 -28.25 6.65
CA ALA A 69 -28.73 -28.61 5.30
C ALA A 69 -29.01 -27.37 4.44
N LEU A 70 -28.98 -27.55 3.11
CA LEU A 70 -29.38 -26.53 2.15
C LEU A 70 -30.81 -26.03 2.43
N LEU A 71 -30.98 -24.71 2.44
CA LEU A 71 -32.27 -24.05 2.61
C LEU A 71 -32.84 -23.67 1.24
N ASP A 72 -34.15 -23.83 1.06
CA ASP A 72 -34.84 -23.55 -0.21
C ASP A 72 -34.86 -22.05 -0.58
N ASN A 73 -34.75 -21.18 0.42
CA ASN A 73 -34.79 -19.73 0.29
C ASN A 73 -33.88 -19.07 1.33
N ILE A 74 -32.97 -18.21 0.86
CA ILE A 74 -32.10 -17.39 1.68
C ILE A 74 -32.04 -15.96 1.15
N THR A 75 -31.81 -15.01 2.06
CA THR A 75 -31.41 -13.65 1.74
C THR A 75 -30.01 -13.40 2.27
N ILE A 76 -29.12 -12.90 1.42
CA ILE A 76 -27.77 -12.49 1.77
C ILE A 76 -27.73 -10.97 1.70
N GLU A 77 -27.44 -10.33 2.83
CA GLU A 77 -27.34 -8.89 2.92
C GLU A 77 -25.97 -8.51 3.43
N SER A 78 -25.29 -7.63 2.70
CA SER A 78 -23.95 -7.15 3.04
C SER A 78 -23.92 -5.65 2.85
N ARG A 79 -23.85 -4.92 3.96
CA ARG A 79 -23.78 -3.45 3.97
C ARG A 79 -22.34 -2.96 4.04
N GLY A 80 -21.44 -3.77 4.58
CA GLY A 80 -19.99 -3.58 4.46
C GLY A 80 -19.38 -4.40 3.33
N GLY A 81 -18.06 -4.53 3.33
CA GLY A 81 -17.28 -5.28 2.37
C GLY A 81 -16.78 -4.45 1.19
N LYS A 82 -16.00 -5.09 0.32
CA LYS A 82 -15.37 -4.49 -0.86
C LYS A 82 -14.97 -5.62 -1.81
N LEU A 83 -15.26 -5.48 -3.10
CA LEU A 83 -14.64 -6.29 -4.15
C LEU A 83 -13.48 -5.48 -4.73
N ALA A 84 -12.26 -5.73 -4.25
CA ALA A 84 -11.04 -5.09 -4.74
C ALA A 84 -10.36 -5.94 -5.81
N ASN A 85 -9.27 -5.44 -6.39
CA ASN A 85 -8.59 -6.22 -7.43
C ASN A 85 -7.96 -7.49 -6.86
N SER A 86 -7.35 -7.39 -5.68
CA SER A 86 -6.55 -8.48 -5.11
C SER A 86 -7.11 -9.10 -3.83
N HIS A 87 -8.22 -8.58 -3.31
CA HIS A 87 -8.86 -9.11 -2.11
C HIS A 87 -10.36 -8.77 -2.09
N GLU A 88 -11.10 -9.38 -1.16
CA GLU A 88 -12.51 -9.08 -0.96
C GLU A 88 -12.90 -9.12 0.51
N GLY A 89 -13.98 -8.41 0.80
CA GLY A 89 -14.76 -8.58 2.02
C GLY A 89 -16.23 -8.64 1.68
N GLY A 90 -16.97 -9.51 2.37
CA GLY A 90 -18.39 -9.70 2.13
C GLY A 90 -19.02 -10.77 3.01
N THR A 91 -20.29 -11.04 2.74
CA THR A 91 -21.07 -12.11 3.39
C THR A 91 -21.29 -13.24 2.39
N PHE A 92 -21.03 -14.47 2.79
CA PHE A 92 -20.98 -15.65 1.94
C PHE A 92 -21.78 -16.80 2.56
N TYR A 93 -22.70 -17.38 1.79
CA TYR A 93 -23.42 -18.61 2.13
C TYR A 93 -22.94 -19.74 1.22
N TYR A 94 -22.31 -20.77 1.79
CA TYR A 94 -21.48 -21.69 1.03
C TYR A 94 -21.51 -23.12 1.59
N THR A 95 -21.05 -24.05 0.76
CA THR A 95 -20.65 -25.39 1.17
C THR A 95 -19.19 -25.64 0.80
N THR A 96 -18.51 -26.50 1.54
CA THR A 96 -17.17 -26.98 1.23
C THR A 96 -17.27 -28.24 0.38
N LEU A 97 -16.50 -28.29 -0.71
CA LEU A 97 -16.34 -29.47 -1.55
C LEU A 97 -14.86 -29.86 -1.60
N PRO A 98 -14.53 -31.15 -1.72
CA PRO A 98 -13.20 -31.58 -2.14
C PRO A 98 -12.83 -30.99 -3.51
N THR A 99 -11.54 -30.76 -3.77
CA THR A 99 -11.03 -30.28 -5.07
C THR A 99 -11.08 -31.34 -6.18
N ASP A 100 -11.22 -32.62 -5.84
CA ASP A 100 -11.44 -33.73 -6.79
C ASP A 100 -12.91 -33.87 -7.24
N ILE A 101 -13.74 -32.85 -7.00
CA ILE A 101 -15.15 -32.79 -7.40
C ILE A 101 -15.41 -31.58 -8.32
N ASN A 102 -16.07 -31.83 -9.44
CA ASN A 102 -16.68 -30.81 -10.29
C ASN A 102 -18.07 -30.48 -9.79
N PHE A 103 -18.53 -29.26 -10.09
CA PHE A 103 -19.85 -28.82 -9.67
C PHE A 103 -20.57 -27.98 -10.72
N THR A 104 -21.90 -28.01 -10.68
CA THR A 104 -22.76 -26.98 -11.26
C THR A 104 -23.70 -26.46 -10.19
N LEU A 105 -23.50 -25.21 -9.78
CA LEU A 105 -24.41 -24.49 -8.90
C LEU A 105 -25.38 -23.68 -9.76
N SER A 106 -26.68 -23.88 -9.59
CA SER A 106 -27.73 -23.08 -10.24
C SER A 106 -28.75 -22.57 -9.23
N ALA A 107 -29.25 -21.36 -9.42
CA ALA A 107 -30.32 -20.80 -8.59
C ALA A 107 -31.03 -19.63 -9.30
N THR A 108 -32.22 -19.30 -8.82
CA THR A 108 -32.94 -18.08 -9.17
C THR A 108 -32.52 -16.97 -8.21
N LEU A 109 -31.95 -15.89 -8.75
CA LEU A 109 -31.43 -14.73 -8.03
C LEU A 109 -32.33 -13.51 -8.25
N ILE A 110 -32.62 -12.80 -7.16
CA ILE A 110 -33.24 -11.48 -7.17
C ILE A 110 -32.29 -10.52 -6.45
N LEU A 111 -31.66 -9.62 -7.20
CA LEU A 111 -30.85 -8.55 -6.65
C LEU A 111 -31.78 -7.42 -6.19
N GLU A 112 -32.07 -7.38 -4.89
CA GLU A 112 -33.07 -6.47 -4.32
C GLU A 112 -32.52 -5.06 -4.08
N GLN A 113 -31.22 -4.95 -3.81
CA GLN A 113 -30.51 -3.69 -3.58
C GLN A 113 -29.07 -3.82 -4.07
N LEU A 114 -28.55 -2.76 -4.68
CA LEU A 114 -27.17 -2.64 -5.10
C LEU A 114 -26.71 -1.18 -5.03
N GLY A 115 -25.48 -0.95 -4.59
CA GLY A 115 -24.85 0.38 -4.59
C GLY A 115 -25.40 1.33 -3.51
N PRO A 116 -24.86 2.55 -3.39
CA PRO A 116 -25.11 3.45 -2.26
C PRO A 116 -26.58 3.88 -2.08
N GLU A 117 -27.01 4.04 -0.82
CA GLU A 117 -28.36 4.49 -0.45
C GLU A 117 -28.42 5.97 -0.02
N THR A 118 -27.27 6.63 0.10
CA THR A 118 -27.14 8.00 0.61
C THR A 118 -27.09 9.06 -0.50
N GLY A 119 -27.25 8.66 -1.77
CA GLY A 119 -27.08 9.52 -2.93
C GLY A 119 -25.62 9.68 -3.39
N ALA A 120 -24.67 8.99 -2.73
CA ALA A 120 -23.31 8.83 -3.24
C ALA A 120 -23.28 8.02 -4.55
N THR A 121 -22.21 8.18 -5.32
CA THR A 121 -22.02 7.43 -6.57
C THR A 121 -21.46 6.03 -6.33
N PRO A 122 -21.94 5.01 -7.05
CA PRO A 122 -21.30 3.69 -7.17
C PRO A 122 -19.79 3.77 -7.42
N ASN A 123 -18.99 2.99 -6.67
CA ASN A 123 -17.55 2.90 -6.88
C ASN A 123 -17.12 1.63 -7.63
N ARG A 124 -18.09 0.78 -8.01
CA ARG A 124 -17.93 -0.49 -8.74
C ARG A 124 -17.18 -1.57 -7.95
N GLN A 125 -17.15 -1.46 -6.62
CA GLN A 125 -16.63 -2.48 -5.70
C GLN A 125 -17.75 -3.19 -4.94
N GLU A 126 -19.01 -2.88 -5.28
CA GLU A 126 -20.22 -3.55 -4.85
C GLU A 126 -20.64 -4.68 -5.79
N GLY A 127 -21.32 -5.66 -5.23
CA GLY A 127 -21.96 -6.70 -6.02
C GLY A 127 -22.42 -7.89 -5.23
N ALA A 128 -23.12 -8.78 -5.91
CA ALA A 128 -23.61 -10.03 -5.35
C ALA A 128 -23.71 -11.08 -6.46
N GLY A 129 -23.78 -12.36 -6.09
CA GLY A 129 -23.93 -13.42 -7.07
C GLY A 129 -23.44 -14.76 -6.56
N MET A 130 -22.87 -15.56 -7.46
CA MET A 130 -22.27 -16.85 -7.16
C MET A 130 -20.75 -16.75 -7.17
N MET A 131 -20.09 -17.48 -6.28
CA MET A 131 -18.64 -17.51 -6.18
C MET A 131 -18.14 -18.89 -5.78
N VAL A 132 -16.98 -19.26 -6.32
CA VAL A 132 -16.10 -20.27 -5.74
C VAL A 132 -14.78 -19.62 -5.32
N ARG A 133 -14.23 -20.09 -4.21
CA ARG A 133 -12.96 -19.65 -3.63
C ARG A 133 -12.07 -20.86 -3.37
N ASP A 134 -10.77 -20.66 -3.43
CA ASP A 134 -9.78 -21.64 -2.94
C ASP A 134 -9.57 -21.59 -1.44
N ILE A 135 -9.77 -20.44 -0.77
CA ILE A 135 -9.61 -20.32 0.69
C ILE A 135 -10.67 -19.42 1.31
N MET A 136 -11.01 -19.71 2.57
CA MET A 136 -11.88 -18.86 3.37
C MET A 136 -11.10 -17.82 4.19
N GLY A 137 -11.60 -16.59 4.20
CA GLY A 137 -11.09 -15.53 5.07
C GLY A 137 -11.46 -15.77 6.54
N ALA A 138 -10.78 -15.06 7.45
CA ALA A 138 -11.09 -15.11 8.87
C ALA A 138 -12.51 -14.55 9.15
N PRO A 139 -13.31 -15.23 9.99
CA PRO A 139 -14.68 -14.79 10.27
C PRO A 139 -14.66 -13.46 11.03
N ARG A 140 -15.55 -12.54 10.60
CA ARG A 140 -15.87 -11.28 11.25
C ARG A 140 -16.27 -11.52 12.70
N ALA A 141 -15.79 -10.68 13.61
CA ALA A 141 -16.24 -10.71 14.99
C ALA A 141 -17.61 -10.04 15.14
N ASN A 142 -18.57 -10.73 15.77
CA ASN A 142 -19.93 -10.20 16.01
C ASN A 142 -20.44 -10.57 17.43
N PRO A 143 -20.67 -9.59 18.34
CA PRO A 143 -20.40 -8.16 18.17
C PRO A 143 -18.89 -7.89 17.98
N GLN A 144 -18.57 -6.84 17.24
CA GLN A 144 -17.18 -6.43 16.98
C GLN A 144 -16.56 -5.83 18.24
N PRO A 145 -15.42 -6.37 18.74
CA PRO A 145 -14.68 -5.77 19.84
C PRO A 145 -14.16 -4.37 19.47
N LEU A 146 -13.99 -3.51 20.46
CA LEU A 146 -13.34 -2.21 20.26
C LEU A 146 -11.92 -2.42 19.72
N GLY A 147 -11.52 -1.64 18.70
CA GLY A 147 -10.18 -1.70 18.12
C GLY A 147 -9.90 -2.95 17.27
N HIS A 148 -10.90 -3.81 17.06
CA HIS A 148 -10.85 -4.89 16.08
C HIS A 148 -11.43 -4.40 14.74
N GLU A 149 -10.69 -4.60 13.66
CA GLU A 149 -11.16 -4.36 12.30
C GLU A 149 -10.63 -5.49 11.40
N GLU A 150 -11.45 -5.95 10.46
CA GLU A 150 -11.12 -7.11 9.62
C GLU A 150 -10.05 -6.77 8.59
N PHE A 151 -8.99 -7.59 8.54
CA PHE A 151 -7.97 -7.50 7.51
C PHE A 151 -8.53 -7.88 6.13
N PRO A 152 -7.94 -7.39 5.04
CA PRO A 152 -8.20 -7.90 3.69
C PRO A 152 -8.07 -9.42 3.63
N ALA A 153 -8.96 -10.09 2.87
CA ALA A 153 -8.88 -11.52 2.64
C ALA A 153 -8.70 -11.77 1.14
N ALA A 154 -7.54 -12.29 0.74
CA ALA A 154 -7.21 -12.61 -0.64
C ALA A 154 -7.44 -14.10 -0.94
N SER A 155 -7.81 -14.41 -2.18
CA SER A 155 -8.14 -15.77 -2.64
C SER A 155 -8.08 -15.88 -4.15
N ASN A 156 -7.82 -17.06 -4.70
CA ASN A 156 -8.16 -17.33 -6.10
C ASN A 156 -9.66 -17.59 -6.18
N ILE A 157 -10.33 -16.92 -7.13
CA ILE A 157 -11.79 -16.89 -7.20
C ILE A 157 -12.30 -17.06 -8.62
N VAL A 158 -13.52 -17.58 -8.73
CA VAL A 158 -14.36 -17.41 -9.92
C VAL A 158 -15.73 -16.93 -9.47
N MET A 159 -16.27 -15.89 -10.11
CA MET A 159 -17.59 -15.34 -9.82
C MET A 159 -18.47 -15.24 -11.06
N ASN A 160 -19.75 -15.47 -10.84
CA ASN A 160 -20.82 -14.96 -11.69
C ASN A 160 -21.45 -13.76 -10.96
N LEU A 161 -21.04 -12.55 -11.34
CA LEU A 161 -21.17 -11.32 -10.54
C LEU A 161 -22.23 -10.37 -11.13
N LEU A 162 -23.21 -9.98 -10.32
CA LEU A 162 -24.05 -8.80 -10.55
C LEU A 162 -23.38 -7.59 -9.88
N HIS A 163 -23.03 -6.55 -10.63
CA HIS A 163 -22.38 -5.32 -10.14
C HIS A 163 -22.92 -4.06 -10.83
N SER A 164 -22.60 -2.89 -10.30
CA SER A 164 -23.16 -1.61 -10.78
C SER A 164 -22.82 -1.34 -12.25
N HIS A 165 -23.86 -1.10 -13.06
CA HIS A 165 -23.72 -0.87 -14.51
C HIS A 165 -22.87 0.37 -14.82
N THR A 166 -23.24 1.51 -14.22
CA THR A 166 -22.53 2.78 -14.36
C THR A 166 -22.05 3.29 -13.01
N ARG A 167 -21.33 4.42 -13.01
CA ARG A 167 -21.07 5.21 -11.78
C ARG A 167 -22.23 6.15 -11.45
N GLU A 168 -23.31 6.03 -12.19
CA GLU A 168 -24.57 6.70 -11.94
C GLU A 168 -25.45 5.64 -11.26
N ASN A 169 -26.10 5.98 -10.15
CA ASN A 169 -27.01 5.05 -9.48
C ASN A 169 -28.30 4.90 -10.31
N ASP A 170 -28.19 4.24 -11.46
CA ASP A 170 -29.17 4.21 -12.55
C ASP A 170 -30.23 3.11 -12.39
N GLY A 171 -30.15 2.31 -11.32
CA GLY A 171 -31.04 1.18 -11.09
C GLY A 171 -30.74 -0.03 -11.97
N MET A 172 -29.60 -0.06 -12.65
CA MET A 172 -29.17 -1.14 -13.53
C MET A 172 -27.93 -1.85 -12.99
N ALA A 173 -27.75 -3.10 -13.41
CA ALA A 173 -26.60 -3.92 -13.10
C ALA A 173 -25.99 -4.49 -14.40
N ASN A 174 -24.72 -4.86 -14.32
CA ASN A 174 -24.07 -5.74 -15.29
C ASN A 174 -23.90 -7.12 -14.68
N VAL A 175 -23.94 -8.14 -15.53
CA VAL A 175 -23.57 -9.51 -15.19
C VAL A 175 -22.17 -9.76 -15.77
N ALA A 176 -21.23 -10.12 -14.91
CA ALA A 176 -19.84 -10.28 -15.24
C ALA A 176 -19.35 -11.68 -14.89
N ALA A 177 -18.59 -12.27 -15.81
CA ALA A 177 -17.75 -13.42 -15.51
C ALA A 177 -16.42 -12.87 -14.97
N VAL A 178 -16.06 -13.27 -13.75
CA VAL A 178 -14.85 -12.79 -13.08
C VAL A 178 -14.02 -13.98 -12.65
N TYR A 179 -12.71 -13.93 -12.86
CA TYR A 179 -11.79 -14.81 -12.15
C TYR A 179 -10.56 -14.04 -11.69
N ARG A 180 -9.98 -14.52 -10.59
CA ARG A 180 -8.70 -14.05 -10.09
C ARG A 180 -7.78 -15.23 -9.85
N GLU A 181 -6.56 -15.12 -10.35
CA GLU A 181 -5.50 -16.11 -10.17
C GLU A 181 -4.17 -15.47 -9.77
N GLY A 182 -3.23 -16.30 -9.34
CA GLY A 182 -1.91 -15.86 -8.89
C GLY A 182 -1.88 -15.34 -7.45
N ILE A 183 -2.92 -15.58 -6.66
CA ILE A 183 -2.89 -15.34 -5.21
C ILE A 183 -2.29 -16.57 -4.52
N ASN A 184 -1.18 -16.38 -3.83
CA ASN A 184 -0.46 -17.44 -3.11
C ASN A 184 -0.55 -17.27 -1.59
N ASP A 185 -0.78 -16.04 -1.13
CA ASP A 185 -0.90 -15.71 0.27
C ASP A 185 -2.29 -15.16 0.61
N PRO A 186 -2.84 -15.46 1.80
CA PRO A 186 -4.21 -15.07 2.17
C PRO A 186 -4.36 -13.58 2.49
N TRP A 187 -3.26 -12.83 2.57
CA TRP A 187 -3.21 -11.36 2.59
C TRP A 187 -2.94 -10.75 1.19
N GLY A 188 -2.66 -11.59 0.19
CA GLY A 188 -2.38 -11.22 -1.19
C GLY A 188 -0.90 -11.01 -1.50
N ASN A 189 -0.58 -10.98 -2.80
CA ASN A 189 0.78 -10.81 -3.31
C ASN A 189 0.76 -10.00 -4.63
N PRO A 190 1.89 -9.38 -5.01
CA PRO A 190 1.99 -8.64 -6.26
C PRO A 190 1.82 -9.55 -7.47
N GLY A 191 1.44 -8.96 -8.59
CA GLY A 191 1.39 -9.63 -9.89
C GLY A 191 0.18 -10.55 -10.10
N ASN A 192 -0.81 -10.56 -9.21
CA ASN A 192 -2.05 -11.29 -9.43
C ASN A 192 -2.84 -10.75 -10.64
N LEU A 193 -3.59 -11.64 -11.29
CA LEU A 193 -4.45 -11.29 -12.42
C LEU A 193 -5.90 -11.30 -11.99
N LEU A 194 -6.60 -10.17 -12.16
CA LEU A 194 -8.06 -10.11 -12.13
C LEU A 194 -8.61 -9.91 -13.55
N SER A 195 -9.37 -10.89 -14.03
CA SER A 195 -10.13 -10.79 -15.28
C SER A 195 -11.59 -10.54 -14.96
N LYS A 196 -12.19 -9.50 -15.56
CA LYS A 196 -13.60 -9.16 -15.41
C LYS A 196 -14.22 -8.84 -16.75
N GLN A 197 -15.19 -9.64 -17.17
CA GLN A 197 -15.84 -9.52 -18.48
C GLN A 197 -17.34 -9.46 -18.33
N ASP A 198 -17.91 -8.28 -18.59
CA ASP A 198 -19.36 -8.09 -18.63
C ASP A 198 -19.93 -8.81 -19.86
N TYR A 199 -20.85 -9.75 -19.65
CA TYR A 199 -21.45 -10.56 -20.71
C TYR A 199 -22.97 -10.39 -20.84
N ALA A 200 -23.60 -9.69 -19.88
CA ALA A 200 -24.90 -9.04 -20.03
C ALA A 200 -24.85 -7.66 -19.36
N GLN A 201 -25.28 -6.60 -20.05
CA GLN A 201 -25.09 -5.22 -19.58
C GLN A 201 -26.42 -4.48 -19.45
N GLY A 202 -26.52 -3.59 -18.45
CA GLY A 202 -27.68 -2.73 -18.25
C GLY A 202 -28.96 -3.50 -17.92
N VAL A 203 -28.85 -4.63 -17.22
CA VAL A 203 -30.00 -5.42 -16.77
C VAL A 203 -30.63 -4.78 -15.54
N PRO A 204 -31.96 -4.70 -15.43
CA PRO A 204 -32.61 -4.02 -14.31
C PRO A 204 -32.53 -4.85 -13.02
N HIS A 205 -32.30 -4.22 -11.87
CA HIS A 205 -32.39 -4.89 -10.57
C HIS A 205 -33.58 -4.38 -9.75
N GLY A 206 -33.91 -5.12 -8.69
CA GLY A 206 -35.10 -4.90 -7.86
C GLY A 206 -35.97 -6.15 -7.76
N THR A 207 -36.91 -6.13 -6.80
CA THR A 207 -37.67 -7.31 -6.35
C THR A 207 -38.49 -8.03 -7.43
N GLN A 208 -38.77 -7.37 -8.55
CA GLN A 208 -39.56 -7.89 -9.67
C GLN A 208 -38.74 -8.58 -10.76
N TYR A 209 -37.41 -8.47 -10.74
CA TYR A 209 -36.54 -9.03 -11.77
C TYR A 209 -35.84 -10.28 -11.24
N GLN A 210 -36.00 -11.37 -11.97
CA GLN A 210 -35.45 -12.69 -11.62
C GLN A 210 -34.45 -13.12 -12.67
N TYR A 211 -33.33 -13.67 -12.21
CA TYR A 211 -32.26 -14.18 -13.04
C TYR A 211 -31.94 -15.60 -12.63
N ARG A 212 -32.12 -16.57 -13.52
CA ARG A 212 -31.59 -17.92 -13.29
C ARG A 212 -30.11 -17.88 -13.66
N MET A 213 -29.23 -18.09 -12.68
CA MET A 213 -27.79 -18.01 -12.89
C MET A 213 -27.14 -19.36 -12.62
N THR A 214 -26.01 -19.61 -13.26
CA THR A 214 -25.17 -20.78 -12.97
C THR A 214 -23.69 -20.42 -12.83
N LEU A 215 -22.98 -21.23 -12.06
CA LEU A 215 -21.52 -21.33 -12.03
C LEU A 215 -21.17 -22.82 -12.11
N THR A 216 -20.43 -23.19 -13.15
CA THR A 216 -20.01 -24.56 -13.43
C THR A 216 -18.50 -24.65 -13.46
N ARG A 217 -17.94 -25.63 -12.74
CA ARG A 217 -16.56 -26.10 -12.87
C ARG A 217 -16.53 -27.40 -13.67
N THR A 218 -15.58 -27.52 -14.57
CA THR A 218 -15.28 -28.73 -15.35
C THR A 218 -13.84 -29.16 -15.10
N ASP A 219 -13.41 -30.27 -15.71
CA ASP A 219 -12.01 -30.74 -15.65
C ASP A 219 -11.00 -29.73 -16.22
N GLU A 220 -11.44 -28.80 -17.07
CA GLU A 220 -10.55 -27.86 -17.78
C GLU A 220 -10.74 -26.42 -17.29
N ASN A 221 -11.98 -25.94 -17.21
CA ASN A 221 -12.27 -24.53 -16.96
C ASN A 221 -13.64 -24.29 -16.30
N PHE A 222 -14.03 -23.01 -16.21
CA PHE A 222 -15.32 -22.58 -15.67
C PHE A 222 -16.25 -22.02 -16.73
N THR A 223 -17.56 -22.16 -16.50
CA THR A 223 -18.60 -21.52 -17.32
C THR A 223 -19.65 -20.88 -16.41
N VAL A 224 -20.13 -19.70 -16.81
CA VAL A 224 -21.21 -18.99 -16.12
C VAL A 224 -22.36 -18.68 -17.06
N THR A 225 -23.59 -18.73 -16.57
CA THR A 225 -24.78 -18.35 -17.34
C THR A 225 -25.67 -17.38 -16.59
N VAL A 226 -26.44 -16.59 -17.34
CA VAL A 226 -27.58 -15.84 -16.82
C VAL A 226 -28.74 -15.93 -17.79
N ASP A 227 -29.87 -16.40 -17.31
CA ASP A 227 -31.14 -16.47 -18.02
C ASP A 227 -32.15 -15.53 -17.36
N SER A 228 -32.69 -14.62 -18.15
CA SER A 228 -33.85 -13.81 -17.81
C SER A 228 -35.08 -14.33 -18.57
N GLU A 229 -36.27 -13.75 -18.34
CA GLU A 229 -37.46 -14.11 -19.13
C GLU A 229 -37.31 -13.87 -20.65
N GLN A 230 -36.37 -13.01 -21.06
CA GLN A 230 -36.26 -12.52 -22.44
C GLN A 230 -34.97 -12.98 -23.14
N GLU A 231 -33.88 -13.10 -22.40
CA GLU A 231 -32.53 -13.30 -22.92
C GLU A 231 -31.76 -14.30 -22.08
N SER A 232 -30.93 -15.10 -22.74
CA SER A 232 -30.04 -16.11 -22.16
C SER A 232 -28.62 -15.83 -22.63
N TYR A 233 -27.69 -15.76 -21.69
CA TYR A 233 -26.29 -15.50 -21.95
C TYR A 233 -25.42 -16.56 -21.29
N VAL A 234 -24.39 -17.00 -22.02
CA VAL A 234 -23.39 -17.96 -21.57
C VAL A 234 -22.03 -17.35 -21.77
N LYS A 235 -21.15 -17.48 -20.77
CA LYS A 235 -19.76 -17.06 -20.85
C LYS A 235 -18.87 -18.18 -20.34
N GLU A 236 -18.08 -18.73 -21.25
CA GLU A 236 -16.97 -19.61 -20.93
C GLU A 236 -15.76 -18.77 -20.48
N LEU A 237 -15.10 -19.23 -19.42
CA LEU A 237 -13.87 -18.67 -18.87
C LEU A 237 -12.72 -19.62 -19.22
N SER A 238 -12.42 -19.74 -20.51
CA SER A 238 -11.38 -20.65 -21.01
C SER A 238 -9.98 -20.36 -20.48
N ASP A 239 -9.73 -19.12 -20.04
CA ASP A 239 -8.46 -18.65 -19.49
C ASP A 239 -8.40 -18.78 -17.95
N ALA A 240 -9.43 -19.37 -17.33
CA ALA A 240 -9.47 -19.68 -15.90
C ALA A 240 -9.35 -21.20 -15.72
N PRO A 241 -8.16 -21.74 -15.47
CA PRO A 241 -7.95 -23.18 -15.37
C PRO A 241 -8.66 -23.76 -14.15
N ALA A 242 -9.14 -24.99 -14.24
CA ALA A 242 -9.93 -25.61 -13.17
C ALA A 242 -9.15 -25.84 -11.86
N ASN A 243 -7.82 -25.95 -11.92
CA ASN A 243 -6.94 -26.06 -10.75
C ASN A 243 -6.66 -24.70 -10.06
N LEU A 244 -7.18 -23.58 -10.59
CA LEU A 244 -7.13 -22.25 -9.95
C LEU A 244 -7.64 -22.26 -8.52
N VAL A 245 -8.63 -23.12 -8.22
CA VAL A 245 -9.25 -23.22 -6.89
C VAL A 245 -8.48 -24.13 -5.92
N GLU A 246 -7.28 -24.58 -6.28
CA GLU A 246 -6.48 -25.56 -5.53
C GLU A 246 -5.13 -24.98 -5.03
N VAL A 247 -4.89 -23.68 -5.25
CA VAL A 247 -3.58 -23.05 -5.01
C VAL A 247 -3.26 -22.89 -3.53
N GLN A 248 -4.15 -22.28 -2.75
CA GLN A 248 -3.91 -22.04 -1.32
C GLN A 248 -4.41 -23.18 -0.41
N ASP A 249 -5.56 -23.78 -0.75
CA ASP A 249 -6.09 -25.00 -0.11
C ASP A 249 -6.22 -26.07 -1.20
N PRO A 250 -5.26 -26.99 -1.32
CA PRO A 250 -5.29 -27.99 -2.39
C PRO A 250 -6.35 -29.06 -2.18
N ASP A 251 -6.93 -29.15 -0.97
CA ASP A 251 -7.85 -30.22 -0.60
C ASP A 251 -9.32 -29.77 -0.69
N HIS A 252 -9.59 -28.47 -0.62
CA HIS A 252 -10.96 -27.95 -0.55
C HIS A 252 -11.21 -26.72 -1.42
N GLN A 253 -12.42 -26.66 -1.97
CA GLN A 253 -12.97 -25.48 -2.63
C GLN A 253 -14.29 -25.07 -1.95
N TYR A 254 -14.58 -23.77 -1.97
CA TYR A 254 -15.71 -23.19 -1.24
C TYR A 254 -16.67 -22.52 -2.20
N VAL A 255 -17.83 -23.14 -2.45
CA VAL A 255 -18.79 -22.73 -3.48
C VAL A 255 -20.10 -22.23 -2.85
N GLY A 256 -20.64 -21.14 -3.38
CA GLY A 256 -21.90 -20.60 -2.87
C GLY A 256 -22.30 -19.25 -3.43
N PHE A 257 -23.00 -18.49 -2.60
CA PHE A 257 -23.61 -17.20 -2.93
C PHE A 257 -23.08 -16.10 -2.03
N PHE A 258 -22.85 -14.91 -2.57
CA PHE A 258 -22.26 -13.80 -1.80
C PHE A 258 -22.96 -12.46 -2.05
N ALA A 259 -22.75 -11.54 -1.12
CA ALA A 259 -23.00 -10.11 -1.30
C ALA A 259 -21.86 -9.29 -0.67
N ALA A 260 -21.51 -8.18 -1.31
CA ALA A 260 -20.48 -7.24 -0.89
C ALA A 260 -20.90 -5.79 -1.18
N ARG A 261 -20.60 -4.92 -0.22
CA ARG A 261 -20.69 -3.45 -0.28
C ARG A 261 -22.06 -2.93 -0.72
N ASN A 262 -22.98 -2.89 0.22
CA ASN A 262 -24.34 -2.38 0.02
C ASN A 262 -25.16 -3.16 -1.02
N ALA A 263 -25.11 -4.48 -0.93
CA ALA A 263 -25.88 -5.39 -1.78
C ALA A 263 -26.80 -6.29 -0.94
N ARG A 264 -28.00 -6.57 -1.48
CA ARG A 264 -28.97 -7.51 -0.90
C ARG A 264 -29.47 -8.45 -1.99
N LEU A 265 -29.24 -9.75 -1.80
CA LEU A 265 -29.54 -10.80 -2.76
C LEU A 265 -30.49 -11.82 -2.14
N ASN A 266 -31.63 -12.06 -2.79
CA ASN A 266 -32.52 -13.17 -2.46
C ASN A 266 -32.28 -14.33 -3.44
N VAL A 267 -32.19 -15.55 -2.91
CA VAL A 267 -31.81 -16.75 -3.66
C VAL A 267 -32.83 -17.87 -3.40
N THR A 268 -33.39 -18.43 -4.48
CA THR A 268 -34.35 -19.54 -4.44
C THR A 268 -34.02 -20.59 -5.50
N ASP A 269 -34.72 -21.72 -5.46
CA ASP A 269 -34.59 -22.82 -6.44
C ASP A 269 -33.12 -23.26 -6.61
N ILE A 270 -32.43 -23.46 -5.49
CA ILE A 270 -31.02 -23.80 -5.46
C ILE A 270 -30.84 -25.27 -5.83
N HIS A 271 -30.00 -25.54 -6.82
CA HIS A 271 -29.56 -26.89 -7.18
C HIS A 271 -28.04 -26.92 -7.30
N LEU A 272 -27.45 -27.95 -6.70
CA LEU A 272 -26.04 -28.26 -6.80
C LEU A 272 -25.91 -29.67 -7.37
N GLU A 273 -25.32 -29.77 -8.56
CA GLU A 273 -24.95 -31.03 -9.19
C GLU A 273 -23.46 -31.25 -9.02
N LEU A 274 -23.08 -32.50 -8.70
CA LEU A 274 -21.69 -32.89 -8.47
C LEU A 274 -21.30 -34.01 -9.44
N SER A 275 -20.02 -34.03 -9.81
CA SER A 275 -19.41 -35.17 -10.50
C SER A 275 -17.94 -35.28 -10.11
N ASP A 276 -17.34 -36.45 -10.32
CA ASP A 276 -15.89 -36.59 -10.20
C ASP A 276 -15.17 -35.58 -11.10
N ALA A 277 -14.03 -35.07 -10.63
CA ALA A 277 -13.13 -34.26 -11.42
C ALA A 277 -11.89 -35.08 -11.83
N ASP A 278 -11.53 -34.98 -13.10
CA ASP A 278 -10.21 -35.35 -13.64
C ASP A 278 -9.50 -34.05 -14.02
N THR A 279 -9.32 -33.18 -13.02
CA THR A 279 -8.79 -31.82 -13.16
C THR A 279 -7.46 -31.85 -13.92
N ARG A 280 -7.38 -31.09 -15.01
CA ARG A 280 -6.12 -30.88 -15.70
C ARG A 280 -5.16 -30.10 -14.82
N ASP A 281 -3.95 -30.64 -14.70
CA ASP A 281 -2.81 -29.94 -14.14
C ASP A 281 -2.28 -28.94 -15.18
N ASP A 282 -3.00 -27.83 -15.33
CA ASP A 282 -2.56 -26.69 -16.12
C ASP A 282 -1.47 -25.91 -15.37
N ILE A 283 -0.60 -25.23 -16.11
CA ILE A 283 0.53 -24.50 -15.54
C ILE A 283 -0.02 -23.41 -14.61
N ALA A 284 0.44 -23.41 -13.35
CA ALA A 284 0.11 -22.38 -12.38
C ALA A 284 0.42 -20.99 -12.97
N TYR A 285 -0.47 -20.04 -12.73
CA TYR A 285 -0.27 -18.67 -13.19
C TYR A 285 1.08 -18.12 -12.74
N GLU A 286 1.87 -17.66 -13.70
CA GLU A 286 3.10 -16.93 -13.44
C GLU A 286 2.85 -15.43 -13.70
N ALA A 287 3.12 -14.62 -12.67
CA ALA A 287 3.02 -13.18 -12.79
C ALA A 287 3.89 -12.67 -13.94
N SER A 288 3.31 -11.79 -14.77
CA SER A 288 4.08 -11.14 -15.83
C SER A 288 5.19 -10.29 -15.23
N MET A 289 6.41 -10.42 -15.76
CA MET A 289 7.51 -9.56 -15.35
C MET A 289 7.25 -8.12 -15.78
N PRO A 290 7.69 -7.12 -14.97
CA PRO A 290 7.67 -5.74 -15.41
C PRO A 290 8.55 -5.57 -16.67
N PRO A 291 8.21 -4.61 -17.55
CA PRO A 291 9.02 -4.33 -18.73
C PRO A 291 10.46 -3.99 -18.35
N LEU A 292 11.41 -4.27 -19.25
CA LEU A 292 12.79 -3.84 -19.05
C LEU A 292 12.83 -2.31 -18.97
N VAL A 293 13.37 -1.81 -17.87
CA VAL A 293 13.69 -0.40 -17.66
C VAL A 293 15.18 -0.29 -17.40
N TRP A 294 15.87 0.47 -18.25
CA TRP A 294 17.21 0.94 -17.97
C TRP A 294 17.31 2.41 -18.34
N SER A 295 18.22 3.14 -17.70
CA SER A 295 18.35 4.58 -17.90
C SER A 295 19.78 5.04 -17.65
N LEU A 296 20.21 6.05 -18.41
CA LEU A 296 21.41 6.82 -18.10
C LEU A 296 21.16 7.65 -16.84
N ALA A 297 22.14 7.63 -15.94
CA ALA A 297 22.15 8.38 -14.69
C ALA A 297 23.26 9.44 -14.66
N SER A 298 23.71 9.88 -15.84
CA SER A 298 24.74 10.91 -15.99
C SER A 298 24.34 11.98 -17.01
N SER A 299 24.87 13.18 -16.77
CA SER A 299 24.54 14.38 -17.54
C SER A 299 25.23 14.36 -18.90
N GLU A 300 24.58 14.95 -19.90
CA GLU A 300 25.15 15.27 -21.22
C GLU A 300 26.20 16.39 -21.16
N VAL A 301 26.35 17.05 -20.02
CA VAL A 301 27.37 18.09 -19.81
C VAL A 301 28.29 17.73 -18.66
N THR A 302 29.55 18.16 -18.75
CA THR A 302 30.51 18.04 -17.65
C THR A 302 31.31 19.31 -17.47
N SER A 303 31.46 19.75 -16.21
CA SER A 303 32.26 20.92 -15.84
C SER A 303 33.68 20.55 -15.37
N VAL A 304 33.98 19.25 -15.34
CA VAL A 304 35.30 18.69 -14.99
C VAL A 304 35.73 17.65 -16.03
N PRO A 305 37.05 17.50 -16.31
CA PRO A 305 37.51 16.48 -17.25
C PRO A 305 37.30 15.04 -16.77
N ASP A 306 37.38 14.79 -15.45
CA ASP A 306 37.13 13.48 -14.84
C ASP A 306 35.62 13.22 -14.76
N TYR A 307 35.09 12.52 -15.76
CA TYR A 307 33.68 12.22 -15.91
C TYR A 307 33.40 10.76 -15.57
N THR A 308 32.36 10.50 -14.78
CA THR A 308 31.87 9.15 -14.53
C THR A 308 30.55 8.97 -15.25
N LEU A 309 30.53 8.13 -16.28
CA LEU A 309 29.31 7.68 -16.94
C LEU A 309 28.60 6.64 -16.07
N GLN A 310 27.31 6.80 -15.86
CA GLN A 310 26.50 5.97 -14.98
C GLN A 310 25.21 5.54 -15.68
N ALA A 311 24.76 4.33 -15.38
CA ALA A 311 23.49 3.79 -15.85
C ALA A 311 22.94 2.80 -14.82
N ILE A 312 21.64 2.55 -14.87
CA ILE A 312 20.94 1.64 -13.95
C ILE A 312 19.88 0.85 -14.72
N ALA A 313 19.58 -0.38 -14.29
CA ALA A 313 18.56 -1.23 -14.89
C ALA A 313 17.75 -1.98 -13.83
N ASN A 314 16.49 -2.30 -14.13
CA ASN A 314 15.62 -3.09 -13.25
C ASN A 314 15.83 -4.61 -13.35
N GLN A 315 16.79 -5.05 -14.16
CA GLN A 315 17.15 -6.45 -14.38
C GLN A 315 18.68 -6.60 -14.36
N PRO A 316 19.21 -7.78 -13.97
CA PRO A 316 20.64 -8.05 -14.09
C PRO A 316 21.05 -8.13 -15.57
N GLY A 317 22.27 -7.71 -15.88
CA GLY A 317 22.73 -7.62 -17.26
C GLY A 317 24.17 -7.16 -17.38
N GLU A 318 24.58 -6.91 -18.62
CA GLU A 318 25.89 -6.37 -18.96
C GLU A 318 25.77 -4.99 -19.62
N PHE A 319 26.49 -4.01 -19.08
CA PHE A 319 26.70 -2.73 -19.75
C PHE A 319 27.98 -2.76 -20.58
N SER A 320 27.94 -2.06 -21.72
CA SER A 320 29.11 -1.81 -22.55
C SER A 320 29.09 -0.40 -23.13
N ILE A 321 30.27 0.15 -23.39
CA ILE A 321 30.42 1.49 -23.96
C ILE A 321 31.31 1.40 -25.18
N THR A 322 30.84 1.98 -26.28
CA THR A 322 31.63 2.12 -27.51
C THR A 322 31.80 3.58 -27.90
N GLN A 323 32.93 3.89 -28.53
CA GLN A 323 33.22 5.19 -29.13
C GLN A 323 33.66 4.96 -30.58
N ALA A 324 33.02 5.63 -31.54
CA ALA A 324 33.23 5.40 -32.97
C ALA A 324 33.17 3.91 -33.37
N GLY A 325 32.31 3.13 -32.70
CA GLY A 325 32.13 1.69 -32.92
C GLY A 325 33.23 0.79 -32.34
N GLN A 326 34.18 1.33 -31.56
CA GLN A 326 35.17 0.54 -30.84
C GLN A 326 34.83 0.48 -29.34
N PRO A 327 34.91 -0.70 -28.70
CA PRO A 327 34.67 -0.82 -27.27
C PRO A 327 35.74 -0.08 -26.46
N LEU A 328 35.33 0.66 -25.43
CA LEU A 328 36.24 1.37 -24.53
C LEU A 328 36.80 0.47 -23.42
N ALA A 329 36.09 -0.60 -23.07
CA ALA A 329 36.52 -1.62 -22.10
C ALA A 329 35.78 -2.95 -22.31
N GLU A 330 36.10 -3.96 -21.48
CA GLU A 330 35.31 -5.18 -21.37
C GLU A 330 33.90 -4.86 -20.84
N LYS A 331 32.91 -5.69 -21.21
CA LYS A 331 31.54 -5.57 -20.71
C LYS A 331 31.52 -5.74 -19.19
N GLN A 332 30.70 -4.96 -18.51
CA GLN A 332 30.57 -5.00 -17.05
C GLN A 332 29.22 -5.58 -16.67
N ALA A 333 29.23 -6.72 -15.97
CA ALA A 333 28.03 -7.27 -15.36
C ALA A 333 27.56 -6.41 -14.18
N VAL A 334 26.25 -6.23 -14.06
CA VAL A 334 25.59 -5.52 -12.96
C VAL A 334 24.35 -6.30 -12.51
N GLU A 335 24.06 -6.23 -11.22
CA GLU A 335 22.80 -6.71 -10.67
C GLU A 335 21.66 -5.70 -10.92
N ALA A 336 20.42 -6.14 -10.81
CA ALA A 336 19.26 -5.24 -10.91
C ALA A 336 19.32 -4.18 -9.80
N GLY A 337 19.14 -2.91 -10.17
CA GLY A 337 19.17 -1.77 -9.24
C GLY A 337 20.57 -1.26 -8.92
N ASP A 338 21.63 -1.99 -9.28
CA ASP A 338 23.00 -1.52 -9.07
C ASP A 338 23.40 -0.47 -10.12
N LEU A 339 24.12 0.55 -9.66
CA LEU A 339 24.59 1.62 -10.52
C LEU A 339 25.87 1.20 -11.26
N PHE A 340 25.78 1.03 -12.58
CA PHE A 340 26.93 0.96 -13.47
C PHE A 340 27.72 2.26 -13.41
N GLN A 341 29.06 2.17 -13.43
CA GLN A 341 29.97 3.31 -13.37
C GLN A 341 31.19 3.08 -14.26
N PHE A 342 31.48 4.04 -15.14
CA PHE A 342 32.64 3.99 -16.03
C PHE A 342 33.33 5.36 -16.13
N ALA A 343 34.62 5.41 -15.85
CA ALA A 343 35.40 6.65 -15.88
C ALA A 343 35.83 7.01 -17.32
N LEU A 344 35.69 8.28 -17.68
CA LEU A 344 36.09 8.89 -18.94
C LEU A 344 36.83 10.21 -18.67
N GLU A 345 37.75 10.55 -19.59
CA GLU A 345 38.38 11.87 -19.61
C GLU A 345 37.77 12.71 -20.75
N ILE A 346 37.09 13.80 -20.41
CA ILE A 346 36.33 14.64 -21.35
C ILE A 346 36.96 16.03 -21.42
N THR A 347 37.73 16.28 -22.49
CA THR A 347 38.34 17.61 -22.76
C THR A 347 37.80 18.27 -24.03
N ALA A 348 36.95 17.57 -24.77
CA ALA A 348 36.29 18.00 -25.99
C ALA A 348 34.94 17.27 -26.11
N PRO A 349 34.01 17.76 -26.96
CA PRO A 349 32.76 17.06 -27.23
C PRO A 349 33.02 15.59 -27.59
N THR A 350 32.38 14.67 -26.88
CA THR A 350 32.67 13.22 -26.95
C THR A 350 31.38 12.43 -27.15
N ASP A 351 31.27 11.75 -28.29
CA ASP A 351 30.17 10.83 -28.58
C ASP A 351 30.49 9.42 -28.09
N VAL A 352 29.56 8.82 -27.33
CA VAL A 352 29.61 7.42 -26.91
C VAL A 352 28.26 6.74 -27.16
N VAL A 353 28.28 5.42 -27.30
CA VAL A 353 27.07 4.58 -27.28
C VAL A 353 27.15 3.69 -26.07
N VAL A 354 26.14 3.77 -25.22
CA VAL A 354 25.97 2.91 -24.04
C VAL A 354 24.95 1.86 -24.37
N SER A 355 25.31 0.59 -24.16
CA SER A 355 24.47 -0.55 -24.49
C SER A 355 24.27 -1.43 -23.26
N PHE A 356 23.03 -1.84 -23.02
CA PHE A 356 22.64 -2.79 -21.99
C PHE A 356 22.14 -4.08 -22.63
N HIS A 357 22.66 -5.21 -22.14
CA HIS A 357 22.22 -6.54 -22.54
C HIS A 357 21.77 -7.32 -21.29
N PRO A 358 20.46 -7.54 -21.10
CA PRO A 358 19.95 -8.29 -19.95
C PRO A 358 20.48 -9.74 -19.96
N SER A 359 20.86 -10.28 -18.80
CA SER A 359 21.54 -11.58 -18.71
C SER A 359 20.63 -12.76 -19.08
N GLU A 360 19.38 -12.76 -18.62
CA GLU A 360 18.28 -13.64 -19.06
C GLU A 360 16.96 -12.94 -18.69
N GLY A 361 16.01 -12.84 -19.63
CA GLY A 361 14.65 -12.41 -19.28
C GLY A 361 13.88 -13.60 -18.76
N GLN A 362 13.57 -13.62 -17.46
CA GLN A 362 12.69 -14.63 -16.88
C GLN A 362 11.24 -14.33 -17.30
N GLY A 363 10.82 -14.72 -18.50
CA GLY A 363 9.39 -14.76 -18.90
C GLY A 363 9.05 -14.15 -20.27
N SER A 364 8.55 -15.01 -21.17
CA SER A 364 8.10 -14.81 -22.57
C SER A 364 9.16 -14.40 -23.60
N GLU A 365 9.28 -15.23 -24.65
CA GLU A 365 10.38 -15.30 -25.61
C GLU A 365 10.57 -14.09 -26.55
N GLU A 366 9.76 -13.02 -26.45
CA GLU A 366 9.74 -11.99 -27.50
C GLU A 366 10.81 -10.89 -27.39
N HIS A 367 11.50 -10.72 -26.25
CA HIS A 367 12.54 -9.68 -26.09
C HIS A 367 13.78 -10.12 -25.28
N ASN A 368 13.96 -11.42 -25.08
CA ASN A 368 15.05 -11.93 -24.24
C ASN A 368 16.42 -11.77 -24.92
N GLY A 369 17.31 -11.01 -24.29
CA GLY A 369 18.70 -10.87 -24.71
C GLY A 369 18.93 -9.95 -25.91
N GLU A 370 17.99 -9.06 -26.23
CA GLU A 370 18.29 -7.99 -27.19
C GLU A 370 19.18 -6.92 -26.55
N GLU A 371 20.12 -6.38 -27.33
CA GLU A 371 20.96 -5.29 -26.88
C GLU A 371 20.22 -3.96 -27.06
N HIS A 372 20.02 -3.23 -25.97
CA HIS A 372 19.38 -1.93 -25.98
C HIS A 372 20.45 -0.84 -25.89
N SER A 373 20.44 0.13 -26.81
CA SER A 373 21.50 1.14 -26.90
C SER A 373 20.96 2.56 -26.88
N GLN A 374 21.68 3.46 -26.22
CA GLN A 374 21.47 4.91 -26.26
C GLN A 374 22.78 5.61 -26.66
N GLN A 375 22.68 6.59 -27.55
CA GLN A 375 23.79 7.48 -27.87
C GLN A 375 23.79 8.65 -26.88
N LEU A 376 24.99 9.01 -26.39
CA LEU A 376 25.22 10.12 -25.49
C LEU A 376 26.35 10.99 -26.06
N THR A 377 26.09 12.29 -26.20
CA THR A 377 27.11 13.28 -26.53
C THR A 377 27.43 14.06 -25.27
N ILE A 378 28.67 13.97 -24.79
CA ILE A 378 29.12 14.64 -23.57
C ILE A 378 29.85 15.91 -23.94
N GLU A 379 29.31 17.05 -23.50
CA GLU A 379 29.80 18.38 -23.81
C GLU A 379 30.56 19.00 -22.61
N PRO A 380 31.85 19.34 -22.75
CA PRO A 380 32.57 20.05 -21.69
C PRO A 380 32.10 21.51 -21.60
N VAL A 381 31.73 21.94 -20.40
CA VAL A 381 31.38 23.33 -20.08
C VAL A 381 32.40 23.94 -19.13
N THR A 382 32.51 25.27 -19.12
CA THR A 382 33.42 25.99 -18.22
C THR A 382 32.62 26.75 -17.16
N LEU A 383 32.90 26.45 -15.90
CA LEU A 383 32.43 27.19 -14.73
C LEU A 383 33.62 27.87 -14.04
N ALA A 384 33.36 28.94 -13.28
CA ALA A 384 34.39 29.59 -12.46
C ALA A 384 34.91 28.63 -11.37
N ASP A 385 34.00 27.92 -10.71
CA ASP A 385 34.28 26.83 -9.78
C ASP A 385 33.18 25.75 -9.90
N PRO A 386 33.48 24.58 -10.50
CA PRO A 386 32.49 23.52 -10.70
C PRO A 386 32.03 22.84 -9.40
N TYR A 387 32.69 23.10 -8.26
CA TYR A 387 32.35 22.54 -6.96
C TYR A 387 31.59 23.53 -6.05
N ASN A 388 31.56 24.82 -6.40
CA ASN A 388 30.87 25.86 -5.64
C ASN A 388 30.14 26.79 -6.62
N ILE A 389 28.88 26.48 -6.90
CA ILE A 389 28.05 27.22 -7.86
C ILE A 389 27.07 28.11 -7.12
N HIS A 390 27.08 29.41 -7.40
CA HIS A 390 26.11 30.37 -6.87
C HIS A 390 24.95 30.56 -7.84
N VAL A 391 23.73 30.48 -7.32
CA VAL A 391 22.47 30.58 -8.07
C VAL A 391 21.58 31.64 -7.45
N THR A 392 20.93 32.45 -8.28
CA THR A 392 19.89 33.40 -7.89
C THR A 392 18.63 33.18 -8.71
N PRO A 393 17.44 33.64 -8.27
CA PRO A 393 16.22 33.57 -9.08
C PRO A 393 16.37 34.21 -10.47
N ASP A 394 17.09 35.35 -10.56
CA ASP A 394 17.38 36.06 -11.82
C ASP A 394 18.69 35.59 -12.52
N GLY A 395 19.21 34.42 -12.13
CA GLY A 395 20.41 33.83 -12.72
C GLY A 395 20.26 33.53 -14.21
N ARG A 396 21.36 33.27 -14.93
CA ARG A 396 21.32 33.01 -16.38
C ARG A 396 22.14 31.79 -16.80
N PRO A 397 21.75 31.04 -17.84
CA PRO A 397 22.43 29.81 -18.27
C PRO A 397 23.89 29.95 -18.70
N ASN A 398 24.29 31.15 -19.13
CA ASN A 398 25.63 31.42 -19.67
C ASN A 398 26.54 32.18 -18.70
N HIS A 399 26.14 32.28 -17.44
CA HIS A 399 26.95 32.89 -16.40
C HIS A 399 27.97 31.90 -15.84
N ALA A 400 29.01 32.40 -15.16
CA ALA A 400 30.13 31.58 -14.71
C ALA A 400 29.84 30.75 -13.44
N GLY A 401 28.72 31.03 -12.75
CA GLY A 401 28.34 30.36 -11.50
C GLY A 401 29.04 30.93 -10.26
N ASP A 402 29.64 32.11 -10.35
CA ASP A 402 30.21 32.82 -9.19
C ASP A 402 29.24 33.90 -8.67
N GLN A 403 29.58 34.54 -7.55
CA GLN A 403 28.72 35.58 -6.97
C GLN A 403 28.51 36.81 -7.89
N ALA A 404 29.43 37.09 -8.81
CA ALA A 404 29.31 38.22 -9.74
C ALA A 404 28.48 37.87 -10.99
N GLN A 405 28.50 36.61 -11.39
CA GLN A 405 27.76 36.04 -12.50
C GLN A 405 27.09 34.74 -12.02
N PRO A 406 25.96 34.84 -11.28
CA PRO A 406 25.24 33.68 -10.77
C PRO A 406 24.52 32.94 -11.89
N LEU A 407 24.54 31.62 -11.83
CA LEU A 407 23.87 30.74 -12.79
C LEU A 407 22.37 30.63 -12.47
N ASP A 408 21.53 30.25 -13.43
CA ASP A 408 20.18 29.80 -13.10
C ASP A 408 20.21 28.38 -12.50
N LEU A 409 19.14 28.01 -11.80
CA LEU A 409 19.06 26.74 -11.07
C LEU A 409 19.13 25.50 -11.98
N ALA A 410 18.42 25.51 -13.11
CA ALA A 410 18.38 24.35 -14.00
C ALA A 410 19.76 24.07 -14.60
N SER A 411 20.45 25.12 -15.04
CA SER A 411 21.83 25.03 -15.53
C SER A 411 22.78 24.55 -14.42
N ALA A 412 22.62 25.01 -13.18
CA ALA A 412 23.45 24.58 -12.05
C ALA A 412 23.29 23.09 -11.74
N ILE A 413 22.05 22.59 -11.72
CA ILE A 413 21.76 21.17 -11.50
C ILE A 413 22.42 20.29 -12.57
N ALA A 414 22.36 20.72 -13.84
CA ALA A 414 22.95 19.97 -14.94
C ALA A 414 24.50 19.96 -14.90
N GLN A 415 25.11 21.04 -14.41
CA GLN A 415 26.55 21.31 -14.56
C GLN A 415 27.37 21.09 -13.28
N VAL A 416 26.77 20.96 -12.11
CA VAL A 416 27.50 20.75 -10.85
C VAL A 416 28.29 19.44 -10.89
N ALA A 417 29.59 19.52 -10.55
CA ALA A 417 30.43 18.34 -10.49
C ALA A 417 30.01 17.41 -9.33
N PRO A 418 30.22 16.08 -9.44
CA PRO A 418 30.01 15.17 -8.30
C PRO A 418 30.78 15.62 -7.05
N GLY A 419 30.10 15.69 -5.91
CA GLY A 419 30.66 16.27 -4.66
C GLY A 419 30.59 17.79 -4.56
N GLY A 420 30.11 18.48 -5.60
CA GLY A 420 29.93 19.93 -5.63
C GLY A 420 28.66 20.40 -4.90
N THR A 421 28.64 21.69 -4.57
CA THR A 421 27.53 22.36 -3.90
C THR A 421 26.98 23.50 -4.76
N ILE A 422 25.66 23.55 -4.87
CA ILE A 422 24.88 24.66 -5.41
C ILE A 422 24.35 25.47 -4.23
N TYR A 423 24.76 26.73 -4.17
CA TYR A 423 24.36 27.71 -3.17
C TYR A 423 23.25 28.59 -3.74
N LEU A 424 22.04 28.45 -3.20
CA LEU A 424 20.89 29.27 -3.54
C LEU A 424 20.89 30.55 -2.70
N ALA A 425 20.82 31.69 -3.38
CA ALA A 425 20.51 32.96 -2.75
C ALA A 425 19.03 33.00 -2.33
N SER A 426 18.70 33.82 -1.32
CA SER A 426 17.31 34.02 -0.90
C SER A 426 16.44 34.49 -2.07
N GLY A 427 15.21 33.98 -2.12
CA GLY A 427 14.23 34.32 -3.12
C GLY A 427 13.28 33.18 -3.44
N GLU A 428 12.35 33.47 -4.34
CA GLU A 428 11.37 32.52 -4.84
C GLU A 428 11.90 31.83 -6.10
N TYR A 429 11.76 30.51 -6.13
CA TYR A 429 12.14 29.64 -7.22
C TYR A 429 10.91 28.93 -7.77
N GLU A 430 10.81 28.91 -9.09
CA GLU A 430 9.77 28.17 -9.82
C GLU A 430 9.97 26.66 -9.69
N ALA A 431 9.04 25.90 -10.26
CA ALA A 431 9.10 24.44 -10.28
C ALA A 431 10.44 23.94 -10.86
N ILE A 432 11.00 22.90 -10.24
CA ILE A 432 12.28 22.31 -10.63
C ILE A 432 12.22 20.79 -10.69
N GLU A 433 12.95 20.23 -11.64
CA GLU A 433 13.29 18.82 -11.68
C GLU A 433 14.79 18.65 -11.44
N ILE A 434 15.16 17.75 -10.53
CA ILE A 434 16.51 17.21 -10.40
C ILE A 434 16.48 15.84 -11.09
N PRO A 435 16.80 15.76 -12.40
CA PRO A 435 16.58 14.58 -13.21
C PRO A 435 17.52 13.44 -12.82
N LEU A 436 17.19 12.20 -13.17
CA LEU A 436 18.06 11.03 -12.91
C LEU A 436 19.48 11.22 -13.49
N THR A 437 19.59 11.88 -14.64
CA THR A 437 20.87 12.22 -15.29
C THR A 437 21.74 13.19 -14.46
N ALA A 438 21.15 13.92 -13.51
CA ALA A 438 21.88 14.81 -12.61
C ALA A 438 22.41 14.09 -11.35
N SER A 439 22.35 12.75 -11.27
CA SER A 439 22.81 11.98 -10.11
C SER A 439 24.25 12.30 -9.70
N GLY A 440 24.52 12.17 -8.40
CA GLY A 440 25.87 12.08 -7.86
C GLY A 440 26.41 10.64 -7.97
N SER A 441 27.44 10.34 -7.20
CA SER A 441 27.98 8.97 -7.11
C SER A 441 28.22 8.56 -5.65
N PRO A 442 28.33 7.25 -5.36
CA PRO A 442 28.65 6.77 -4.02
C PRO A 442 29.86 7.51 -3.42
N GLY A 443 29.66 8.13 -2.25
CA GLY A 443 30.69 8.92 -1.56
C GLY A 443 30.93 10.33 -2.09
N LYS A 444 30.21 10.78 -3.12
CA LYS A 444 30.29 12.13 -3.71
C LYS A 444 28.89 12.72 -3.91
N LEU A 445 28.17 12.94 -2.81
CA LEU A 445 26.85 13.59 -2.84
C LEU A 445 26.95 14.97 -3.51
N LYS A 446 26.07 15.27 -4.46
CA LYS A 446 25.85 16.65 -4.91
C LYS A 446 24.98 17.36 -3.89
N ARG A 447 25.20 18.64 -3.65
CA ARG A 447 24.42 19.40 -2.65
C ARG A 447 23.66 20.56 -3.28
N LEU A 448 22.42 20.77 -2.87
CA LEU A 448 21.62 21.96 -3.12
C LEU A 448 21.25 22.57 -1.78
N THR A 449 21.68 23.81 -1.50
CA THR A 449 21.50 24.41 -0.17
C THR A 449 21.20 25.90 -0.25
N GLY A 450 20.33 26.40 0.62
CA GLY A 450 20.17 27.84 0.83
C GLY A 450 21.31 28.42 1.68
N GLU A 451 21.87 29.59 1.32
CA GLU A 451 22.90 30.30 2.12
C GLU A 451 22.31 30.96 3.39
N GLY A 452 21.57 30.22 4.22
CA GLY A 452 21.00 30.70 5.47
C GLY A 452 19.96 31.82 5.33
N GLY A 453 19.35 31.96 4.15
CA GLY A 453 18.27 32.92 3.90
C GLY A 453 17.02 32.25 3.32
N ASP A 454 15.93 33.02 3.19
CA ASP A 454 14.60 32.56 2.80
C ASP A 454 14.59 32.03 1.34
N VAL A 455 14.97 30.77 1.13
CA VAL A 455 14.90 30.06 -0.16
C VAL A 455 13.59 29.30 -0.23
N ARG A 456 12.70 29.74 -1.11
CA ARG A 456 11.35 29.20 -1.24
C ARG A 456 11.09 28.73 -2.66
N PHE A 457 10.67 27.49 -2.81
CA PHE A 457 10.07 26.98 -4.02
C PHE A 457 8.56 27.22 -3.98
N THR A 458 8.04 27.96 -4.96
CA THR A 458 6.60 28.19 -5.17
C THR A 458 6.02 27.28 -6.26
N GLY A 459 6.88 26.43 -6.84
CA GLY A 459 6.52 25.36 -7.76
C GLY A 459 6.94 24.00 -7.19
N MET A 460 6.40 22.91 -7.76
CA MET A 460 6.75 21.54 -7.37
C MET A 460 8.27 21.28 -7.50
N VAL A 461 8.82 20.55 -6.52
CA VAL A 461 10.20 20.03 -6.54
C VAL A 461 10.15 18.53 -6.85
N SER A 462 10.55 18.14 -8.05
CA SER A 462 10.62 16.74 -8.50
C SER A 462 12.05 16.22 -8.42
N HIS A 463 12.31 15.24 -7.55
CA HIS A 463 13.65 14.71 -7.27
C HIS A 463 13.83 13.27 -7.78
N ASN A 464 14.32 13.13 -9.00
CA ASN A 464 14.58 11.84 -9.67
C ASN A 464 16.01 11.32 -9.46
N ALA A 465 16.95 12.19 -9.11
CA ALA A 465 18.36 11.86 -8.97
C ALA A 465 18.71 11.00 -7.75
N HIS A 466 19.85 10.33 -7.84
CA HIS A 466 20.47 9.61 -6.73
C HIS A 466 21.64 10.41 -6.15
N TYR A 467 22.01 10.13 -4.90
CA TYR A 467 23.20 10.69 -4.25
C TYR A 467 23.20 12.23 -4.21
N TRP A 468 22.10 12.82 -3.76
CA TRP A 468 21.98 14.25 -3.48
C TRP A 468 21.82 14.55 -1.99
N HIS A 469 22.19 15.75 -1.59
CA HIS A 469 21.88 16.37 -0.32
C HIS A 469 21.12 17.67 -0.56
N LEU A 470 19.84 17.73 -0.20
CA LEU A 470 19.05 18.96 -0.20
C LEU A 470 18.97 19.49 1.23
N ASP A 471 19.29 20.76 1.44
CA ASP A 471 19.42 21.35 2.78
C ASP A 471 18.90 22.80 2.85
N HIS A 472 18.13 23.12 3.89
CA HIS A 472 17.57 24.47 4.15
C HIS A 472 16.72 25.00 2.99
N LEU A 473 15.66 24.26 2.61
CA LEU A 473 14.75 24.62 1.53
C LEU A 473 13.30 24.63 2.02
N GLU A 474 12.53 25.64 1.61
CA GLU A 474 11.08 25.71 1.82
C GLU A 474 10.36 25.40 0.49
N VAL A 475 9.31 24.56 0.52
CA VAL A 475 8.37 24.36 -0.60
C VAL A 475 6.99 24.80 -0.12
N ALA A 476 6.51 25.90 -0.67
CA ALA A 476 5.34 26.63 -0.17
C ALA A 476 4.22 26.63 -1.21
N GLY A 477 3.06 26.09 -0.83
CA GLY A 477 1.91 25.99 -1.73
C GLY A 477 2.00 24.84 -2.75
N GLU A 478 3.06 24.04 -2.68
CA GLU A 478 3.41 23.00 -3.64
C GLU A 478 4.13 21.84 -2.94
N ARG A 479 4.35 20.74 -3.66
CA ARG A 479 4.87 19.48 -3.11
C ARG A 479 6.33 19.18 -3.48
N LEU A 480 6.99 18.37 -2.65
CA LEU A 480 8.28 17.74 -2.94
C LEU A 480 8.06 16.22 -3.13
N ILE A 481 8.43 15.69 -4.30
CA ILE A 481 8.35 14.26 -4.61
C ILE A 481 9.74 13.70 -4.86
N VAL A 482 10.06 12.57 -4.23
CA VAL A 482 11.34 11.86 -4.36
C VAL A 482 11.12 10.50 -5.00
N HIS A 483 11.76 10.29 -6.15
CA HIS A 483 11.82 9.02 -6.87
C HIS A 483 13.21 8.37 -6.83
N GLY A 484 14.25 9.16 -6.52
CA GLY A 484 15.61 8.66 -6.45
C GLY A 484 15.98 8.00 -5.12
N SER A 485 17.18 7.42 -5.07
CA SER A 485 17.72 6.66 -3.95
C SER A 485 19.01 7.26 -3.38
N HIS A 486 19.35 6.90 -2.15
CA HIS A 486 20.57 7.33 -1.46
C HIS A 486 20.70 8.85 -1.30
N ASN A 487 19.58 9.54 -1.12
CA ASN A 487 19.55 10.98 -0.91
C ASN A 487 19.42 11.35 0.57
N LEU A 488 19.89 12.54 0.90
CA LEU A 488 19.77 13.15 2.22
C LEU A 488 18.97 14.46 2.09
N PHE A 489 17.94 14.60 2.91
CA PHE A 489 17.08 15.78 2.97
C PHE A 489 17.14 16.32 4.39
N GLU A 490 17.68 17.53 4.57
CA GLU A 490 17.83 18.18 5.87
C GLU A 490 17.16 19.55 5.89
N HIS A 491 16.51 19.91 7.00
CA HIS A 491 15.91 21.24 7.15
C HIS A 491 14.99 21.61 5.98
N ILE A 492 14.21 20.63 5.52
CA ILE A 492 13.20 20.84 4.48
C ILE A 492 11.90 21.22 5.15
N VAL A 493 11.28 22.29 4.68
CA VAL A 493 9.94 22.70 5.11
C VAL A 493 9.01 22.55 3.91
N THR A 494 7.95 21.75 4.03
CA THR A 494 6.89 21.69 3.02
C THR A 494 5.57 22.11 3.65
N HIS A 495 4.81 22.99 2.99
CA HIS A 495 3.54 23.38 3.55
C HIS A 495 2.54 23.92 2.55
N SER A 496 1.26 23.86 2.94
CA SER A 496 0.14 24.34 2.11
C SER A 496 0.09 23.67 0.73
N ALA A 497 0.64 22.46 0.59
CA ALA A 497 0.62 21.73 -0.66
C ALA A 497 -0.81 21.28 -1.01
N PRO A 498 -1.16 21.20 -2.31
CA PRO A 498 -2.48 20.74 -2.77
C PRO A 498 -2.66 19.21 -2.70
N ASP A 499 -1.71 18.52 -2.07
CA ASP A 499 -1.58 17.08 -1.85
C ASP A 499 -0.54 16.88 -0.73
N THR A 500 -0.01 15.67 -0.53
CA THR A 500 1.06 15.37 0.42
C THR A 500 2.26 16.31 0.26
N GLY A 501 2.73 16.90 1.36
CA GLY A 501 3.81 17.90 1.34
C GLY A 501 5.16 17.32 0.89
N PHE A 502 5.61 16.24 1.52
CA PHE A 502 6.84 15.53 1.16
C PHE A 502 6.56 14.05 0.94
N GLN A 503 6.83 13.53 -0.26
CA GLN A 503 6.55 12.13 -0.60
C GLN A 503 7.75 11.42 -1.23
N ILE A 504 8.11 10.26 -0.66
CA ILE A 504 8.96 9.25 -1.30
C ILE A 504 8.03 8.20 -1.93
N THR A 505 8.19 7.95 -3.23
CA THR A 505 7.37 6.99 -3.97
C THR A 505 8.06 6.61 -5.28
N SER A 506 7.62 5.53 -5.92
CA SER A 506 8.12 5.17 -7.25
C SER A 506 6.98 5.08 -8.27
N PRO A 507 7.25 5.39 -9.56
CA PRO A 507 6.31 5.11 -10.63
C PRO A 507 5.93 3.63 -10.70
N ASP A 508 4.78 3.35 -11.32
CA ASP A 508 4.36 1.98 -11.63
C ASP A 508 5.29 1.36 -12.70
N ASN A 509 5.30 0.03 -12.77
CA ASN A 509 5.98 -0.75 -13.82
C ASN A 509 7.50 -0.56 -13.96
N ILE A 510 8.19 0.17 -13.05
CA ILE A 510 9.66 0.31 -13.11
C ILE A 510 10.43 -0.88 -12.54
N GLY A 511 9.74 -1.77 -11.81
CA GLY A 511 10.33 -2.94 -11.14
C GLY A 511 10.92 -2.61 -9.76
N ARG A 512 10.82 -3.57 -8.84
CA ARG A 512 11.20 -3.40 -7.42
C ARG A 512 12.65 -2.97 -7.21
N ALA A 513 13.54 -3.39 -8.08
CA ALA A 513 14.97 -3.04 -8.02
C ALA A 513 15.24 -1.54 -8.21
N LEU A 514 14.32 -0.80 -8.82
CA LEU A 514 14.44 0.66 -9.04
C LEU A 514 13.60 1.49 -8.07
N TRP A 515 12.96 0.87 -7.07
CA TRP A 515 12.16 1.63 -6.12
C TRP A 515 13.05 2.54 -5.25
N ALA A 516 12.57 3.77 -5.02
CA ALA A 516 13.20 4.77 -4.19
C ALA A 516 13.58 4.17 -2.82
N SER A 517 14.87 4.15 -2.52
CA SER A 517 15.45 3.43 -1.37
C SER A 517 16.58 4.22 -0.72
N HIS A 518 16.86 3.91 0.54
CA HIS A 518 17.98 4.48 1.28
C HIS A 518 18.00 6.01 1.36
N ASN A 519 16.83 6.65 1.30
CA ASN A 519 16.71 8.08 1.53
C ASN A 519 16.62 8.38 3.03
N THR A 520 17.28 9.45 3.47
CA THR A 520 17.20 9.93 4.85
C THR A 520 16.61 11.33 4.86
N VAL A 521 15.53 11.53 5.60
CA VAL A 521 14.91 12.84 5.85
C VAL A 521 15.11 13.18 7.31
N ARG A 522 15.68 14.34 7.63
CA ARG A 522 15.90 14.71 9.03
C ARG A 522 15.79 16.20 9.31
N TYR A 523 15.40 16.53 10.55
CA TYR A 523 15.21 17.92 11.00
C TYR A 523 14.26 18.72 10.10
N SER A 524 13.28 18.04 9.49
CA SER A 524 12.37 18.60 8.49
C SER A 524 10.96 18.74 9.05
N GLU A 525 10.17 19.62 8.46
CA GLU A 525 8.81 19.93 8.88
C GLU A 525 7.85 19.89 7.71
N SER A 526 6.67 19.28 7.89
CA SER A 526 5.62 19.26 6.87
C SER A 526 4.25 19.55 7.46
N TYR A 527 3.56 20.59 6.98
CA TYR A 527 2.35 21.05 7.63
C TYR A 527 1.31 21.74 6.73
N ASN A 528 0.07 21.82 7.22
CA ASN A 528 -1.01 22.58 6.56
C ASN A 528 -1.29 22.14 5.11
N ASN A 529 -0.97 20.90 4.76
CA ASN A 529 -1.21 20.34 3.43
C ASN A 529 -2.68 19.89 3.29
N GLU A 530 -3.30 20.17 2.13
CA GLU A 530 -4.71 19.94 1.90
C GLU A 530 -5.03 19.59 0.45
N ASP A 531 -5.51 18.37 0.21
CA ASP A 531 -6.07 17.97 -1.07
C ASP A 531 -7.58 18.27 -1.14
N ALA A 532 -8.10 18.42 -2.36
CA ALA A 532 -9.49 18.78 -2.57
C ALA A 532 -10.51 17.78 -1.99
N SER A 533 -10.15 16.51 -1.81
CA SER A 533 -11.02 15.51 -1.20
C SER A 533 -10.86 15.41 0.32
N GLY A 534 -9.78 15.96 0.88
CA GLY A 534 -9.48 15.97 2.31
C GLY A 534 -9.13 14.61 2.90
N ILE A 535 -8.62 13.69 2.08
CA ILE A 535 -8.34 12.29 2.47
C ILE A 535 -7.02 11.74 1.91
N ASN A 536 -6.15 12.59 1.35
CA ASN A 536 -4.89 12.14 0.74
C ASN A 536 -3.66 12.98 1.12
N ALA A 537 -3.84 14.26 1.50
CA ALA A 537 -2.71 15.14 1.77
C ALA A 537 -2.15 14.92 3.18
N ASP A 538 -1.04 14.18 3.23
CA ASP A 538 -0.25 13.93 4.42
C ASP A 538 0.84 14.99 4.62
N GLY A 539 1.47 14.98 5.79
CA GLY A 539 2.73 15.70 5.99
C GLY A 539 3.88 15.01 5.27
N PHE A 540 4.26 13.82 5.76
CA PHE A 540 5.27 12.97 5.15
C PHE A 540 4.67 11.67 4.66
N ALA A 541 5.06 11.23 3.47
CA ALA A 541 4.72 9.90 2.99
C ALA A 541 5.94 9.18 2.44
N ALA A 542 6.01 7.88 2.74
CA ALA A 542 6.90 6.95 2.07
C ALA A 542 6.04 5.75 1.66
N LYS A 543 5.32 5.93 0.55
CA LYS A 543 4.16 5.11 0.18
C LYS A 543 4.16 4.75 -1.30
N MET A 544 3.46 3.67 -1.63
CA MET A 544 3.31 3.14 -2.99
C MET A 544 4.66 2.90 -3.70
N ARG A 545 5.18 1.67 -3.61
CA ARG A 545 6.41 1.21 -4.30
C ARG A 545 7.66 1.92 -3.78
N ILE A 546 7.95 1.78 -2.50
CA ILE A 546 9.23 2.23 -1.93
C ILE A 546 10.14 1.04 -1.61
N GLY A 547 11.44 1.20 -1.86
CA GLY A 547 12.45 0.21 -1.53
C GLY A 547 12.88 0.29 -0.06
N GLU A 548 13.91 -0.48 0.28
CA GLU A 548 14.39 -0.60 1.66
C GLU A 548 15.10 0.67 2.17
N GLY A 549 15.16 0.82 3.48
CA GLY A 549 16.09 1.73 4.15
C GLY A 549 15.74 3.22 4.07
N ASN A 550 14.51 3.56 3.70
CA ASN A 550 14.02 4.93 3.82
C ASN A 550 13.83 5.28 5.31
N SER A 551 14.23 6.48 5.71
CA SER A 551 14.19 6.89 7.13
C SER A 551 13.82 8.35 7.33
N PHE A 552 13.15 8.62 8.46
CA PHE A 552 12.77 9.94 8.93
C PHE A 552 13.27 10.11 10.37
N ASP A 553 14.02 11.16 10.66
CA ASP A 553 14.61 11.39 11.99
C ASP A 553 14.48 12.85 12.46
N HIS A 554 13.98 13.08 13.67
CA HIS A 554 13.76 14.44 14.19
C HIS A 554 12.87 15.32 13.30
N CYS A 555 11.88 14.73 12.64
CA CYS A 555 10.93 15.45 11.78
C CYS A 555 9.66 15.85 12.54
N ILE A 556 8.95 16.88 12.05
CA ILE A 556 7.68 17.35 12.62
C ILE A 556 6.60 17.36 11.54
N SER A 557 5.45 16.76 11.84
CA SER A 557 4.29 16.77 10.94
C SER A 557 3.04 17.23 11.67
N HIS A 558 2.38 18.28 11.18
CA HIS A 558 1.19 18.79 11.85
C HIS A 558 0.19 19.51 10.96
N HIS A 559 -1.08 19.52 11.40
CA HIS A 559 -2.15 20.23 10.69
C HIS A 559 -2.29 19.84 9.21
N ASN A 560 -1.99 18.59 8.87
CA ASN A 560 -2.28 18.07 7.53
C ASN A 560 -3.72 17.55 7.51
N ILE A 561 -4.40 17.65 6.36
CA ILE A 561 -5.81 17.29 6.27
C ILE A 561 -6.04 15.78 6.46
N ASP A 562 -5.10 14.91 6.02
CA ASP A 562 -5.14 13.47 6.29
C ASP A 562 -4.17 13.11 7.41
N ASP A 563 -2.98 12.56 7.16
CA ASP A 563 -2.10 12.07 8.24
C ASP A 563 -0.80 12.85 8.46
N GLY A 564 -0.19 12.63 9.62
CA GLY A 564 1.16 13.07 9.90
C GLY A 564 2.19 12.32 9.05
N TRP A 565 2.14 10.99 9.14
CA TRP A 565 2.91 10.05 8.31
C TRP A 565 2.00 9.00 7.67
N ASP A 566 2.20 8.74 6.38
CA ASP A 566 1.52 7.66 5.64
C ASP A 566 2.53 6.71 4.97
N LEU A 567 2.49 5.44 5.37
CA LEU A 567 3.29 4.33 4.81
C LEU A 567 2.47 3.36 3.94
N PHE A 568 1.32 3.81 3.42
CA PHE A 568 0.39 2.99 2.65
C PHE A 568 1.04 2.21 1.48
N ASN A 569 0.59 0.98 1.30
CA ASN A 569 0.90 0.12 0.18
C ASN A 569 -0.36 -0.58 -0.32
N LYS A 570 -0.27 -1.05 -1.56
CA LYS A 570 -1.33 -1.76 -2.27
C LYS A 570 -0.92 -3.20 -2.52
N VAL A 571 -1.85 -4.13 -2.43
CA VAL A 571 -1.58 -5.56 -2.68
C VAL A 571 -0.98 -5.79 -4.07
N GLU A 572 -1.43 -5.04 -5.07
CA GLU A 572 -0.97 -5.16 -6.47
C GLU A 572 0.52 -4.82 -6.63
N ASP A 573 1.02 -3.85 -5.85
CA ASP A 573 2.42 -3.44 -5.86
C ASP A 573 3.31 -4.40 -5.04
N GLY A 574 2.73 -5.02 -4.01
CA GLY A 574 3.45 -5.85 -3.04
C GLY A 574 3.97 -5.04 -1.84
N PRO A 575 4.68 -5.69 -0.90
CA PRO A 575 5.12 -5.04 0.33
C PRO A 575 6.16 -3.95 0.05
N ASN A 576 5.95 -2.78 0.67
CA ASN A 576 6.96 -1.73 0.73
C ASN A 576 8.21 -2.23 1.48
N GLY A 577 9.37 -1.67 1.15
CA GLY A 577 10.55 -1.82 1.99
C GLY A 577 10.36 -1.21 3.37
N ALA A 578 11.17 -1.66 4.33
CA ALA A 578 11.12 -1.18 5.71
C ALA A 578 11.41 0.33 5.77
N VAL A 579 10.63 1.01 6.61
CA VAL A 579 10.77 2.45 6.89
C VAL A 579 11.03 2.60 8.38
N THR A 580 12.00 3.44 8.71
CA THR A 580 12.34 3.76 10.10
C THR A 580 12.01 5.22 10.40
N ILE A 581 11.17 5.46 11.40
CA ILE A 581 10.81 6.81 11.86
C ILE A 581 11.27 6.97 13.30
N THR A 582 12.18 7.89 13.54
CA THR A 582 12.80 8.12 14.84
C THR A 582 12.67 9.55 15.32
N ASN A 583 12.54 9.72 16.64
CA ASN A 583 12.62 11.03 17.32
C ASN A 583 11.70 12.11 16.73
N SER A 584 10.60 11.72 16.09
CA SER A 584 9.74 12.61 15.30
C SER A 584 8.43 12.93 16.03
N ILE A 585 7.76 13.99 15.60
CA ILE A 585 6.55 14.51 16.26
C ILE A 585 5.39 14.61 15.28
N ALA A 586 4.23 14.01 15.61
CA ALA A 586 2.98 14.14 14.86
C ALA A 586 1.89 14.81 15.72
N PHE A 587 1.29 15.91 15.28
CA PHE A 587 0.17 16.50 16.02
C PHE A 587 -0.87 17.24 15.21
N LYS A 588 -2.12 17.24 15.70
CA LYS A 588 -3.23 17.99 15.08
C LYS A 588 -3.44 17.71 13.58
N ASN A 589 -3.06 16.52 13.10
CA ASN A 589 -3.43 16.06 11.76
C ASN A 589 -4.93 15.71 11.72
N GLY A 590 -5.54 15.66 10.54
CA GLY A 590 -6.99 15.57 10.34
C GLY A 590 -7.69 16.93 10.26
N GLN A 591 -6.92 18.02 10.28
CA GLN A 591 -7.39 19.40 10.18
C GLN A 591 -6.24 20.27 9.67
N THR A 592 -6.55 21.41 9.07
CA THR A 592 -5.56 22.42 8.68
C THR A 592 -5.78 23.70 9.49
N PHE A 593 -4.98 24.75 9.24
CA PHE A 593 -5.23 26.06 9.87
C PHE A 593 -6.56 26.68 9.40
N ASN A 594 -7.07 26.24 8.25
CA ASN A 594 -8.26 26.80 7.63
C ASN A 594 -9.45 25.83 7.61
N THR A 595 -9.18 24.52 7.70
CA THR A 595 -10.18 23.46 7.59
C THR A 595 -10.24 22.65 8.87
N GLN A 596 -11.43 22.60 9.47
CA GLN A 596 -11.66 21.82 10.69
C GLN A 596 -11.87 20.33 10.36
N GLN A 597 -11.69 19.49 11.37
CA GLN A 597 -11.99 18.07 11.25
C GLN A 597 -13.49 17.84 10.94
N THR A 598 -13.77 16.97 9.99
CA THR A 598 -15.07 16.41 9.62
C THR A 598 -15.00 14.88 9.63
N GLY A 599 -16.06 14.18 9.23
CA GLY A 599 -16.06 12.70 9.20
C GLY A 599 -15.17 12.07 8.12
N GLY A 600 -14.71 12.85 7.12
CA GLY A 600 -13.89 12.34 6.00
C GLY A 600 -12.38 12.40 6.27
N ASN A 601 -11.91 13.48 6.89
CA ASN A 601 -10.52 13.69 7.30
C ASN A 601 -10.25 13.00 8.63
N LEU A 602 -9.41 11.96 8.58
CA LEU A 602 -9.18 11.07 9.72
C LEU A 602 -8.18 11.70 10.68
N GLY A 603 -6.93 11.92 10.27
CA GLY A 603 -5.93 12.51 11.15
C GLY A 603 -5.17 11.52 11.98
N ASN A 604 -4.48 10.54 11.39
CA ASN A 604 -3.54 9.73 12.14
C ASN A 604 -2.23 10.50 12.37
N GLY A 605 -1.57 10.23 13.50
CA GLY A 605 -0.19 10.66 13.72
C GLY A 605 0.77 9.87 12.83
N PHE A 606 0.80 8.55 13.03
CA PHE A 606 1.65 7.61 12.30
C PHE A 606 0.83 6.45 11.73
N LYS A 607 0.54 6.46 10.42
CA LYS A 607 -0.13 5.39 9.67
C LYS A 607 0.93 4.43 9.09
N LEU A 608 1.03 3.22 9.66
CA LEU A 608 2.17 2.32 9.48
C LEU A 608 1.92 1.16 8.50
N GLY A 609 1.12 1.38 7.46
CA GLY A 609 0.97 0.44 6.35
C GLY A 609 -0.35 0.58 5.61
N GLY A 610 -0.77 -0.47 4.91
CA GLY A 610 -2.01 -0.51 4.15
C GLY A 610 -2.37 -1.91 3.64
N GLU A 611 -3.65 -2.10 3.36
CA GLU A 611 -4.22 -3.26 2.65
C GLU A 611 -3.71 -4.66 3.08
N GLY A 612 -3.44 -4.89 4.36
CA GLY A 612 -3.14 -6.25 4.83
C GLY A 612 -1.71 -6.71 4.59
N LEU A 613 -0.91 -5.95 3.82
CA LEU A 613 0.41 -6.39 3.38
C LEU A 613 1.44 -6.31 4.51
N PRO A 614 2.29 -7.34 4.67
CA PRO A 614 3.30 -7.35 5.73
C PRO A 614 4.51 -6.49 5.37
N ALA A 615 4.73 -5.41 6.12
CA ALA A 615 5.93 -4.58 6.03
C ALA A 615 6.53 -4.30 7.42
N PRO A 616 7.82 -4.60 7.66
CA PRO A 616 8.42 -4.52 9.00
C PRO A 616 8.91 -3.09 9.33
N HIS A 617 8.00 -2.13 9.37
CA HIS A 617 8.35 -0.75 9.72
C HIS A 617 8.75 -0.60 11.19
N VAL A 618 9.55 0.43 11.47
CA VAL A 618 10.08 0.73 12.81
C VAL A 618 9.70 2.16 13.20
N VAL A 619 9.09 2.31 14.37
CA VAL A 619 8.84 3.62 15.00
C VAL A 619 9.46 3.64 16.40
N GLU A 620 10.42 4.54 16.60
CA GLU A 620 11.14 4.67 17.88
C GLU A 620 11.31 6.11 18.38
N GLY A 621 11.02 6.37 19.66
CA GLY A 621 11.28 7.68 20.26
C GLY A 621 10.34 8.79 19.76
N ASN A 622 9.20 8.45 19.17
CA ASN A 622 8.29 9.42 18.55
C ASN A 622 7.24 9.93 19.53
N LEU A 623 6.81 11.17 19.32
CA LEU A 623 5.72 11.82 20.07
C LEU A 623 4.50 12.02 19.15
N SER A 624 3.32 11.56 19.57
CA SER A 624 2.06 11.77 18.84
C SER A 624 1.03 12.44 19.75
N PHE A 625 0.42 13.56 19.37
CA PHE A 625 -0.61 14.17 20.23
C PHE A 625 -1.71 14.96 19.52
N ASN A 626 -2.92 14.95 20.09
CA ASN A 626 -4.06 15.72 19.60
C ASN A 626 -4.36 15.54 18.10
N ASN A 627 -4.05 14.38 17.51
CA ASN A 627 -4.44 14.09 16.14
C ASN A 627 -5.93 13.75 16.04
N GLY A 628 -6.52 13.96 14.87
CA GLY A 628 -7.95 13.78 14.59
C GLY A 628 -8.44 12.33 14.65
N MET A 629 -7.56 11.35 14.64
CA MET A 629 -7.88 9.93 14.78
C MET A 629 -6.88 9.27 15.72
N ASP A 630 -5.95 8.47 15.20
CA ASP A 630 -5.09 7.62 16.02
C ASP A 630 -3.71 8.24 16.20
N GLY A 631 -3.06 7.94 17.32
CA GLY A 631 -1.66 8.31 17.53
C GLY A 631 -0.73 7.48 16.66
N PHE A 632 -0.74 6.17 16.87
CA PHE A 632 -0.04 5.15 16.08
C PHE A 632 -1.03 4.08 15.63
N THR A 633 -1.10 3.80 14.33
CA THR A 633 -1.98 2.78 13.75
C THR A 633 -1.20 1.86 12.84
N ASP A 634 -1.37 0.55 12.99
CA ASP A 634 -0.82 -0.44 12.04
C ASP A 634 -1.44 -0.30 10.65
N ASN A 635 -2.62 0.31 10.55
CA ASN A 635 -3.41 0.46 9.32
C ASN A 635 -3.47 -0.84 8.50
N PHE A 636 -3.80 -1.94 9.18
CA PHE A 636 -3.87 -3.28 8.60
C PHE A 636 -2.52 -3.85 8.11
N ASN A 637 -1.39 -3.29 8.51
CA ASN A 637 -0.10 -3.96 8.28
C ASN A 637 -0.02 -5.24 9.10
N SER A 638 0.10 -6.38 8.42
CA SER A 638 0.19 -7.70 9.06
C SER A 638 1.62 -8.11 9.43
N GLY A 639 2.61 -7.27 9.10
CA GLY A 639 4.03 -7.53 9.28
C GLY A 639 4.53 -7.24 10.69
N THR A 640 5.80 -7.55 10.90
CA THR A 640 6.49 -7.41 12.19
C THR A 640 6.88 -5.95 12.45
N LEU A 641 5.90 -5.13 12.80
CA LEU A 641 6.12 -3.76 13.24
C LEU A 641 6.97 -3.72 14.51
N THR A 642 7.93 -2.79 14.59
CA THR A 642 8.63 -2.46 15.84
C THR A 642 8.14 -1.12 16.35
N ILE A 643 7.40 -1.13 17.45
CA ILE A 643 6.84 0.07 18.10
C ILE A 643 7.49 0.18 19.47
N ASN A 644 8.51 1.04 19.57
CA ASN A 644 9.39 1.07 20.72
C ASN A 644 9.57 2.49 21.28
N ASN A 645 9.45 2.67 22.59
CA ASN A 645 9.79 3.93 23.26
C ASN A 645 9.07 5.15 22.65
N ASN A 646 7.79 5.02 22.29
CA ASN A 646 6.99 6.13 21.78
C ASN A 646 6.07 6.70 22.88
N VAL A 647 5.63 7.94 22.72
CA VAL A 647 4.65 8.58 23.61
C VAL A 647 3.47 9.10 22.79
N ALA A 648 2.25 8.70 23.14
CA ALA A 648 1.02 9.18 22.52
C ALA A 648 0.12 9.87 23.56
N ILE A 649 -0.42 11.06 23.26
CA ILE A 649 -1.17 11.88 24.21
C ILE A 649 -2.42 12.48 23.56
N ASP A 650 -3.60 12.23 24.14
CA ASP A 650 -4.84 12.93 23.77
C ASP A 650 -5.22 12.87 22.27
N ASN A 651 -4.87 11.79 21.57
CA ASN A 651 -5.40 11.55 20.21
C ASN A 651 -6.90 11.21 20.29
N LYS A 652 -7.67 11.61 19.26
CA LYS A 652 -9.14 11.61 19.34
C LYS A 652 -9.76 10.21 19.46
N ARG A 653 -9.17 9.20 18.81
CA ARG A 653 -9.61 7.80 18.89
C ARG A 653 -8.62 7.01 19.75
N PHE A 654 -7.72 6.23 19.15
CA PHE A 654 -6.73 5.45 19.90
C PHE A 654 -5.41 6.22 20.00
N ASN A 655 -4.75 6.19 21.15
CA ASN A 655 -3.33 6.56 21.19
C ASN A 655 -2.50 5.49 20.46
N TYR A 656 -2.81 4.21 20.70
CA TYR A 656 -2.26 3.07 19.98
C TYR A 656 -3.34 2.10 19.50
N ILE A 657 -3.34 1.80 18.20
CA ILE A 657 -4.07 0.68 17.62
C ILE A 657 -3.14 -0.21 16.80
N VAL A 658 -2.97 -1.44 17.27
CA VAL A 658 -2.29 -2.54 16.57
C VAL A 658 -3.26 -3.70 16.59
N ARG A 659 -3.88 -3.98 15.44
CA ARG A 659 -4.98 -4.93 15.28
C ARG A 659 -4.44 -6.35 15.38
N LYS A 660 -5.31 -7.27 15.81
CA LYS A 660 -4.97 -8.70 15.82
C LYS A 660 -4.94 -9.22 14.37
N SER A 661 -3.76 -9.58 13.88
CA SER A 661 -3.63 -10.22 12.57
C SER A 661 -4.30 -11.61 12.59
N PRO A 662 -5.10 -11.97 11.56
CA PRO A 662 -5.62 -13.33 11.43
C PRO A 662 -4.57 -14.34 10.97
N TYR A 663 -3.36 -13.88 10.62
CA TYR A 663 -2.27 -14.70 10.08
C TYR A 663 -1.21 -15.09 11.13
N GLU A 664 -1.58 -15.05 12.42
CA GLU A 664 -0.74 -15.53 13.52
C GLU A 664 -0.27 -16.98 13.25
N GLY A 665 1.04 -17.21 13.35
CA GLY A 665 1.67 -18.51 13.07
C GLY A 665 2.18 -18.68 11.64
N GLN A 666 1.77 -17.80 10.71
CA GLN A 666 2.38 -17.66 9.39
C GLN A 666 3.32 -16.44 9.35
N LEU A 667 2.93 -15.37 10.05
CA LEU A 667 3.72 -14.15 10.19
C LEU A 667 4.14 -13.93 11.64
N GLU A 668 5.31 -13.32 11.82
CA GLU A 668 5.82 -12.93 13.13
C GLU A 668 5.06 -11.68 13.65
N PRO A 669 4.60 -11.69 14.92
CA PRO A 669 3.78 -10.61 15.45
C PRO A 669 4.55 -9.30 15.62
N ALA A 670 3.83 -8.18 15.71
CA ALA A 670 4.41 -6.88 16.09
C ALA A 670 5.13 -6.95 17.44
N GLN A 671 6.18 -6.16 17.61
CA GLN A 671 6.98 -6.03 18.83
C GLN A 671 6.72 -4.66 19.46
N LEU A 672 6.18 -4.64 20.68
CA LEU A 672 5.82 -3.42 21.39
C LEU A 672 6.57 -3.32 22.71
N SER A 673 7.36 -2.26 22.89
CA SER A 673 8.12 -2.03 24.13
C SER A 673 8.24 -0.57 24.54
N ARG A 674 8.28 -0.29 25.85
CA ARG A 674 8.52 1.05 26.41
C ARG A 674 7.59 2.17 25.91
N ASN A 675 6.42 1.84 25.37
CA ASN A 675 5.48 2.85 24.88
C ASN A 675 4.64 3.43 26.02
N ILE A 676 4.25 4.70 25.91
CA ILE A 676 3.44 5.40 26.90
C ILE A 676 2.24 6.06 26.22
N SER A 677 1.05 5.77 26.71
CA SER A 677 -0.21 6.36 26.25
C SER A 677 -0.79 7.24 27.35
N LEU A 678 -1.21 8.47 27.08
CA LEU A 678 -1.80 9.36 28.10
C LEU A 678 -3.11 9.99 27.61
N HIS A 679 -4.10 10.06 28.51
CA HIS A 679 -5.28 10.92 28.37
C HIS A 679 -5.29 11.92 29.51
N LEU A 680 -5.03 13.19 29.19
CA LEU A 680 -4.86 14.26 30.16
C LEU A 680 -5.94 15.31 30.00
N GLU A 681 -6.02 15.96 28.84
CA GLU A 681 -6.92 17.08 28.59
C GLU A 681 -8.16 16.66 27.81
N ASN A 682 -8.00 15.72 26.88
CA ASN A 682 -9.09 15.18 26.08
C ASN A 682 -9.46 13.79 26.57
N VAL A 683 -10.74 13.61 26.93
CA VAL A 683 -11.28 12.29 27.25
C VAL A 683 -11.58 11.58 25.93
N SER A 684 -10.93 10.44 25.68
CA SER A 684 -11.31 9.50 24.63
C SER A 684 -12.20 8.42 25.23
N ASP A 685 -13.22 7.98 24.49
CA ASP A 685 -14.02 6.81 24.82
C ASP A 685 -13.29 5.49 24.46
N TYR A 686 -12.07 5.58 23.92
CA TYR A 686 -11.31 4.46 23.38
C TYR A 686 -10.06 4.17 24.22
N SER A 687 -10.04 2.99 24.86
CA SER A 687 -8.82 2.38 25.39
C SER A 687 -7.90 1.92 24.25
N ASP A 688 -6.58 1.89 24.47
CA ASP A 688 -5.60 1.35 23.51
C ASP A 688 -5.93 -0.10 23.14
N SER A 689 -5.81 -0.43 21.85
CA SER A 689 -6.06 -1.77 21.32
C SER A 689 -4.79 -2.29 20.68
N VAL A 690 -4.01 -3.09 21.42
CA VAL A 690 -2.69 -3.55 20.98
C VAL A 690 -2.57 -5.07 21.01
N HIS A 691 -2.03 -5.63 19.93
CA HIS A 691 -1.78 -7.05 19.76
C HIS A 691 -0.34 -7.30 19.30
N GLY A 692 0.23 -8.44 19.71
CA GLY A 692 1.57 -8.87 19.37
C GLY A 692 2.41 -9.26 20.59
N ASN A 693 3.73 -9.20 20.45
CA ASN A 693 4.67 -9.39 21.55
C ASN A 693 4.83 -8.09 22.33
N ILE A 694 4.09 -7.98 23.44
CA ILE A 694 4.04 -6.79 24.29
C ILE A 694 4.91 -7.02 25.53
N SER A 695 5.94 -6.20 25.73
CA SER A 695 6.77 -6.25 26.94
C SER A 695 6.10 -5.55 28.14
N ASP A 696 6.56 -5.90 29.35
CA ASP A 696 6.00 -5.38 30.60
C ASP A 696 6.28 -3.89 30.86
N ASP A 697 7.22 -3.29 30.12
CA ASP A 697 7.62 -1.89 30.27
C ASP A 697 6.77 -0.90 29.44
N ASN A 698 5.71 -1.39 28.77
CA ASN A 698 4.70 -0.50 28.18
C ASN A 698 3.70 0.02 29.24
N TRP A 699 3.22 1.23 29.02
CA TRP A 699 2.14 1.88 29.74
C TRP A 699 1.01 2.25 28.77
N PHE A 700 0.16 1.27 28.45
CA PHE A 700 -1.04 1.46 27.63
C PHE A 700 -2.28 1.69 28.50
N ILE A 701 -3.20 2.50 28.01
CA ILE A 701 -4.50 2.73 28.62
C ILE A 701 -5.40 1.55 28.22
N GLN A 702 -5.50 0.56 29.10
CA GLN A 702 -6.41 -0.59 28.96
C GLN A 702 -7.53 -0.45 29.99
N ASP A 703 -8.73 -0.99 29.71
CA ASP A 703 -9.95 -0.87 30.55
C ASP A 703 -9.70 -0.97 32.07
N GLU A 704 -10.53 -0.28 32.85
CA GLU A 704 -10.55 0.10 34.30
C GLU A 704 -9.64 -0.63 35.34
N ASN A 705 -9.12 -1.82 35.06
CA ASN A 705 -8.16 -2.57 35.86
C ASN A 705 -6.67 -2.23 35.62
N SER A 706 -6.34 -1.31 34.70
CA SER A 706 -4.98 -0.75 34.56
C SER A 706 -4.53 0.10 35.76
N SER A 707 -5.46 0.36 36.69
CA SER A 707 -5.30 1.07 37.98
C SER A 707 -4.26 0.50 38.97
N VAL A 708 -3.41 -0.44 38.56
CA VAL A 708 -2.39 -1.10 39.39
C VAL A 708 -0.94 -0.72 39.02
N ARG A 709 -0.69 -0.09 37.86
CA ARG A 709 0.66 0.37 37.49
C ARG A 709 0.80 1.87 37.75
N GLU A 710 1.78 2.25 38.57
CA GLU A 710 2.16 3.66 38.74
C GLU A 710 2.47 4.28 37.37
N LEU A 711 1.97 5.49 37.14
CA LEU A 711 2.26 6.27 35.94
C LEU A 711 3.78 6.42 35.77
N PRO A 712 4.31 6.38 34.54
CA PRO A 712 5.74 6.52 34.28
C PRO A 712 6.25 7.95 34.52
N PHE A 713 5.35 8.90 34.74
CA PHE A 713 5.63 10.31 34.97
C PHE A 713 5.13 10.75 36.34
N ASP A 714 5.94 11.58 37.03
CA ASP A 714 5.52 12.21 38.29
C ASP A 714 4.52 13.35 38.07
N GLU A 715 3.86 13.79 39.15
CA GLU A 715 2.84 14.86 39.09
C GLU A 715 3.40 16.19 38.56
N GLU A 716 4.68 16.49 38.79
CA GLU A 716 5.32 17.70 38.26
C GLU A 716 5.44 17.64 36.73
N THR A 717 5.90 16.51 36.20
CA THR A 717 5.94 16.24 34.77
C THR A 717 4.55 16.30 34.16
N LEU A 718 3.56 15.62 34.75
CA LEU A 718 2.19 15.60 34.24
C LEU A 718 1.59 17.00 34.21
N ALA A 719 1.82 17.82 35.25
CA ALA A 719 1.40 19.21 35.26
C ALA A 719 2.10 20.04 34.16
N GLY A 720 3.39 19.79 33.91
CA GLY A 720 4.14 20.38 32.80
C GLY A 720 3.57 20.02 31.44
N ILE A 721 3.22 18.74 31.23
CA ILE A 721 2.59 18.25 29.99
C ILE A 721 1.26 18.96 29.78
N ARG A 722 0.38 18.98 30.79
CA ARG A 722 -0.93 19.66 30.72
C ARG A 722 -0.78 21.15 30.37
N THR A 723 0.18 21.82 31.01
CA THR A 723 0.47 23.23 30.72
C THR A 723 0.85 23.44 29.26
N LEU A 724 1.70 22.59 28.71
CA LEU A 724 2.10 22.67 27.29
C LEU A 724 0.95 22.32 26.34
N LEU A 725 0.10 21.34 26.67
CA LEU A 725 -1.06 20.98 25.84
C LEU A 725 -2.09 22.12 25.77
N GLN A 726 -2.31 22.83 26.89
CA GLN A 726 -3.24 23.95 27.00
C GLN A 726 -2.68 25.27 26.48
N GLN A 727 -1.36 25.38 26.28
CA GLN A 727 -0.73 26.60 25.82
C GLN A 727 -1.23 26.99 24.41
N GLU A 728 -1.80 28.19 24.30
CA GLU A 728 -2.12 28.79 23.01
C GLU A 728 -0.83 29.01 22.21
N ALA A 729 -0.83 28.54 20.96
CA ALA A 729 0.24 28.74 20.00
C ALA A 729 -0.41 29.25 18.71
N ASN A 730 -0.24 30.55 18.44
CA ASN A 730 -0.95 31.28 17.39
C ASN A 730 -0.12 31.42 16.11
N THR A 731 1.18 31.13 16.20
CA THR A 731 2.09 31.10 15.05
C THR A 731 2.66 29.69 14.85
N GLU A 732 3.12 29.40 13.63
CA GLU A 732 3.83 28.16 13.31
C GLU A 732 5.04 27.95 14.26
N SER A 733 5.87 28.97 14.47
CA SER A 733 7.03 28.87 15.37
C SER A 733 6.64 28.54 16.81
N GLU A 734 5.58 29.16 17.35
CA GLU A 734 5.09 28.85 18.69
C GLU A 734 4.58 27.40 18.79
N GLN A 735 3.94 26.88 17.73
CA GLN A 735 3.48 25.49 17.70
C GLN A 735 4.65 24.51 17.71
N ARG A 736 5.67 24.76 16.89
CA ARG A 736 6.91 23.98 16.84
C ARG A 736 7.67 24.01 18.16
N GLU A 737 7.86 25.20 18.74
CA GLU A 737 8.54 25.35 20.04
C GLU A 737 7.83 24.59 21.16
N ARG A 738 6.50 24.65 21.20
CA ARG A 738 5.67 23.91 22.14
C ARG A 738 5.80 22.40 21.94
N ALA A 739 5.79 21.93 20.70
CA ALA A 739 5.98 20.52 20.37
C ALA A 739 7.36 20.01 20.84
N PHE A 740 8.44 20.75 20.60
CA PHE A 740 9.77 20.40 21.09
C PHE A 740 9.89 20.47 22.62
N ALA A 741 9.24 21.45 23.26
CA ALA A 741 9.19 21.51 24.72
C ALA A 741 8.52 20.27 25.29
N LEU A 742 7.42 19.81 24.67
CA LEU A 742 6.71 18.62 25.07
C LEU A 742 7.56 17.35 24.86
N GLN A 743 8.18 17.19 23.69
CA GLN A 743 9.08 16.08 23.39
C GLN A 743 10.23 15.98 24.42
N ARG A 744 10.88 17.11 24.73
CA ARG A 744 11.95 17.14 25.75
C ARG A 744 11.45 16.71 27.13
N LEU A 745 10.23 17.11 27.50
CA LEU A 745 9.66 16.81 28.80
C LEU A 745 9.35 15.32 28.96
N VAL A 746 8.89 14.65 27.90
CA VAL A 746 8.48 13.23 27.96
C VAL A 746 9.63 12.24 27.75
N PHE A 747 10.75 12.66 27.13
CA PHE A 747 11.88 11.76 26.81
C PHE A 747 13.17 12.02 27.60
N ASN A 748 13.35 13.16 28.27
CA ASN A 748 14.59 13.47 29.03
C ASN A 748 14.47 13.20 30.54
N GLN A 749 13.83 12.10 30.95
CA GLN A 749 13.66 11.74 32.37
C GLN A 749 14.81 10.90 32.93
#